data_AF-A0A2I0ERQ6-F1
#
_entry.id   AF-A0A2I0ERQ6-F1
#
_cell.length_a   1.000
_cell.length_b   1.000
_cell.length_c   1.000
_cell.angle_alpha   90.00
_cell.angle_beta   90.00
_cell.angle_gamma   90.00
#
_symmetry.space_group_name_H-M   'P 1'
#
loop_
_entity.id
_entity.type
_entity.pdbx_description
1 polymer ?
#
loop_
_entity_poly.entity_id
_entity_poly.type
_entity_poly.pdbx_seq_one_letter_code
_entity_poly.pdbx_strand_id
1 'polypeptide(L)'
;MPKKIFTSVMATTLALTVVGIYDSQKAEAAEGDFELTIMHTNDTHANLDNAPKRATLIKQLRAENTNNLLLDAGDVFSGSLYFNTFEGQADLALMNYMQYDAMTFGNHEFDLGSSEEGHASLAEFVGGADFPLVGANVDFSGDANMSPLVAGEAFTKTAANGQIYSGVVKEVNGEEVGIFGLTTAETADISSPEDILFTDYIDAANEAVEWFEGQEVNKIVALTHIGYDDNAAVDNDRTLAAEVDGIDVIVGGHTHTKLLPPVQVEDTVIVQANEYNKFLGQLDVTFDEAGNVTNFVGEHHEVALAEEDAEAAEILEPFKEEVEELKETEIGVEANVFLNGTRGEFGIRASETNLGNFITDGMLAKAQQINPDTTIALQNGGGIRASIEPGPITYGEVLTVLPFGNALAIMEVTGQELKDALEHSVREYPKENGGFLHVSGMFFNYDGKAPVGERVLSVFVDTGGETYDELNLEETYTVATNSFTAKGGDGFDSFGKAYEEGRVTEPGFTDWEMFEEHAQSFADEGVEPYEERRINQVRLSGENRYETAIAVSKQGWESADTVVIARGDQYADALTAAPLADQNEAPILLTRSGALASGVAEEIARLGATNAIVLGGTKAVSADVVAELEELDLDVQRIGGETRYDTAVAIANELETAATDAVVVSGLNFPDALSAGSYAAVNDKPILLTRPDRIPSVIANELENYDTTTIIGGSQAVSEDVADELPNADRISGADRYLTSAAVADRLFDGAVEGLAANGQNFPDALTGNALAAAYEAPMLLVKKDSVNSVVENRAHYYGTVFTSGGTQVVSPEVIKALHD
;
A
#
# COMPACT_ATOMS: atom_id res chain seq x y z
N MET A 1 30.17 15.63 -60.39
CA MET A 1 29.56 14.30 -60.22
C MET A 1 29.10 14.19 -58.77
N PRO A 2 27.79 14.15 -58.49
CA PRO A 2 27.27 14.01 -57.13
C PRO A 2 27.07 12.53 -56.77
N LYS A 3 27.38 12.18 -55.51
CA LYS A 3 27.15 10.86 -54.91
C LYS A 3 25.67 10.70 -54.60
N LYS A 4 25.11 9.57 -55.03
CA LYS A 4 23.72 9.15 -54.79
C LYS A 4 23.54 8.71 -53.34
N ILE A 5 22.50 9.25 -52.71
CA ILE A 5 21.94 8.81 -51.43
C ILE A 5 21.03 7.61 -51.74
N PHE A 6 21.30 6.48 -51.08
CA PHE A 6 20.42 5.32 -51.06
C PHE A 6 19.56 5.40 -49.79
N THR A 7 18.27 5.65 -49.97
CA THR A 7 17.25 5.50 -48.93
C THR A 7 16.95 4.00 -48.79
N SER A 8 17.28 3.45 -47.62
CA SER A 8 16.91 2.09 -47.22
C SER A 8 15.48 2.11 -46.70
N VAL A 9 14.57 1.45 -47.42
CA VAL A 9 13.21 1.13 -46.95
C VAL A 9 13.35 0.01 -45.92
N MET A 10 13.16 0.33 -44.64
CA MET A 10 12.90 -0.69 -43.61
C MET A 10 11.46 -1.17 -43.82
N ALA A 11 11.32 -2.42 -44.21
CA ALA A 11 10.05 -3.13 -44.21
C ALA A 11 9.69 -3.47 -42.76
N THR A 12 8.73 -2.76 -42.20
CA THR A 12 8.08 -3.13 -40.94
C THR A 12 7.17 -4.31 -41.24
N THR A 13 7.54 -5.50 -40.78
CA THR A 13 6.69 -6.68 -40.82
C THR A 13 5.53 -6.45 -39.85
N LEU A 14 4.39 -6.00 -40.38
CA LEU A 14 3.12 -5.97 -39.65
C LEU A 14 2.74 -7.44 -39.37
N ALA A 15 2.90 -7.89 -38.13
CA ALA A 15 2.25 -9.10 -37.68
C ALA A 15 0.74 -8.80 -37.68
N LEU A 16 0.03 -9.25 -38.71
CA LEU A 16 -1.42 -9.38 -38.65
C LEU A 16 -1.72 -10.41 -37.54
N THR A 17 -1.98 -9.93 -36.33
CA THR A 17 -2.90 -10.61 -35.44
C THR A 17 -4.24 -10.61 -36.18
N VAL A 18 -4.68 -11.80 -36.58
CA VAL A 18 -6.06 -12.02 -37.00
C VAL A 18 -6.90 -11.81 -35.73
N VAL A 19 -7.27 -10.56 -35.48
CA VAL A 19 -8.42 -10.25 -34.65
C VAL A 19 -9.59 -10.84 -35.41
N GLY A 20 -10.16 -11.93 -34.87
CA GLY A 20 -11.44 -12.41 -35.33
C GLY A 20 -12.43 -11.27 -35.12
N ILE A 21 -12.76 -10.56 -36.19
CA ILE A 21 -13.95 -9.73 -36.25
C ILE A 21 -15.08 -10.75 -36.11
N TYR A 22 -15.61 -10.92 -34.90
CA TYR A 22 -16.94 -11.46 -34.72
C TYR A 22 -17.87 -10.42 -35.33
N ASP A 23 -18.18 -10.60 -36.60
CA ASP A 23 -19.28 -9.93 -37.27
C ASP A 23 -20.55 -10.46 -36.58
N SER A 24 -21.01 -9.76 -35.55
CA SER A 24 -22.30 -9.99 -34.90
C SER A 24 -23.38 -9.58 -35.89
N GLN A 25 -23.63 -10.41 -36.89
CA GLN A 25 -24.81 -10.28 -37.71
C GLN A 25 -26.00 -10.45 -36.78
N LYS A 26 -26.70 -9.34 -36.46
CA LYS A 26 -28.09 -9.39 -35.95
C LYS A 26 -28.85 -10.28 -36.94
N ALA A 27 -29.13 -11.52 -36.52
CA ALA A 27 -30.04 -12.37 -37.27
C ALA A 27 -31.39 -11.65 -37.27
N GLU A 28 -32.01 -11.47 -38.44
CA GLU A 28 -33.38 -10.95 -38.50
C GLU A 28 -34.26 -11.89 -37.67
N ALA A 29 -34.91 -11.34 -36.63
CA ALA A 29 -35.89 -12.02 -35.81
C ALA A 29 -36.96 -12.70 -36.68
N ALA A 30 -37.39 -13.90 -36.28
CA ALA A 30 -38.44 -14.60 -36.99
C ALA A 30 -39.80 -13.87 -36.82
N GLU A 31 -40.73 -14.09 -37.74
CA GLU A 31 -42.07 -13.53 -37.65
C GLU A 31 -42.78 -14.07 -36.40
N GLY A 32 -42.95 -13.23 -35.37
CA GLY A 32 -43.55 -13.60 -34.08
C GLY A 32 -42.64 -13.39 -32.86
N ASP A 33 -41.34 -13.17 -33.06
CA ASP A 33 -40.39 -12.96 -31.98
C ASP A 33 -40.50 -11.55 -31.36
N PHE A 34 -40.24 -11.45 -30.05
CA PHE A 34 -40.20 -10.20 -29.30
C PHE A 34 -38.75 -9.84 -28.91
N GLU A 35 -38.24 -8.73 -29.45
CA GLU A 35 -36.94 -8.18 -29.06
C GLU A 35 -37.12 -7.19 -27.90
N LEU A 36 -36.29 -7.33 -26.87
CA LEU A 36 -36.23 -6.43 -25.71
C LEU A 36 -34.79 -6.00 -25.46
N THR A 37 -34.58 -4.70 -25.26
CA THR A 37 -33.31 -4.17 -24.78
C THR A 37 -33.41 -3.88 -23.27
N ILE A 38 -32.66 -4.60 -22.45
CA ILE A 38 -32.53 -4.33 -21.02
C ILE A 38 -31.28 -3.48 -20.81
N MET A 39 -31.47 -2.21 -20.50
CA MET A 39 -30.41 -1.36 -19.97
C MET A 39 -30.32 -1.59 -18.47
N HIS A 40 -29.11 -1.68 -17.93
CA HIS A 40 -28.96 -1.92 -16.50
C HIS A 40 -27.73 -1.26 -15.88
N THR A 41 -27.88 -0.95 -14.60
CA THR A 41 -26.81 -0.53 -13.69
C THR A 41 -26.88 -1.35 -12.40
N ASN A 42 -25.77 -1.37 -11.68
CA ASN A 42 -25.62 -2.02 -10.38
C ASN A 42 -24.43 -1.34 -9.67
N ASP A 43 -24.42 -1.35 -8.34
CA ASP A 43 -23.27 -0.94 -7.53
C ASP A 43 -22.78 0.47 -7.88
N THR A 44 -23.71 1.41 -8.02
CA THR A 44 -23.38 2.78 -8.41
C THR A 44 -22.76 3.58 -7.27
N HIS A 45 -23.04 3.21 -6.02
CA HIS A 45 -22.41 3.73 -4.80
C HIS A 45 -22.18 5.25 -4.84
N ALA A 46 -23.26 6.01 -5.05
CA ALA A 46 -23.24 7.47 -5.06
C ALA A 46 -22.20 8.13 -5.98
N ASN A 47 -21.73 7.44 -7.03
CA ASN A 47 -20.78 7.97 -8.02
C ASN A 47 -21.51 8.82 -9.08
N LEU A 48 -21.91 10.01 -8.69
CA LEU A 48 -22.81 10.86 -9.47
C LEU A 48 -22.14 11.74 -10.53
N ASP A 49 -20.83 12.01 -10.42
CA ASP A 49 -20.13 12.92 -11.35
C ASP A 49 -20.32 12.54 -12.82
N ASN A 50 -20.41 11.25 -13.14
CA ASN A 50 -20.61 10.76 -14.51
C ASN A 50 -22.09 10.42 -14.83
N ALA A 51 -23.03 10.58 -13.89
CA ALA A 51 -24.44 10.27 -14.10
C ALA A 51 -25.09 11.09 -15.24
N PRO A 52 -24.74 12.37 -15.46
CA PRO A 52 -25.23 13.10 -16.64
C PRO A 52 -24.80 12.47 -17.96
N LYS A 53 -23.62 11.85 -18.03
CA LYS A 53 -23.16 11.13 -19.23
C LYS A 53 -23.92 9.82 -19.43
N ARG A 54 -24.24 9.11 -18.33
CA ARG A 54 -25.10 7.93 -18.35
C ARG A 54 -26.49 8.27 -18.89
N ALA A 55 -27.06 9.41 -18.49
CA ALA A 55 -28.33 9.90 -19.02
C ALA A 55 -28.31 10.09 -20.55
N THR A 56 -27.21 10.59 -21.11
CA THR A 56 -27.02 10.66 -22.57
C THR A 56 -27.07 9.28 -23.22
N LEU A 57 -26.35 8.29 -22.68
CA LEU A 57 -26.32 6.93 -23.21
C LEU A 57 -27.72 6.29 -23.17
N ILE A 58 -28.43 6.42 -22.04
CA ILE A 58 -29.81 5.92 -21.90
C ILE A 58 -30.73 6.54 -22.96
N LYS A 59 -30.65 7.87 -23.18
CA LYS A 59 -31.45 8.54 -24.22
C LYS A 59 -31.13 8.03 -25.62
N GLN A 60 -29.86 7.74 -25.91
CA GLN A 60 -29.45 7.17 -27.20
C GLN A 60 -30.03 5.77 -27.39
N LEU A 61 -29.86 4.89 -26.41
CA LEU A 61 -30.37 3.51 -26.47
C LEU A 61 -31.89 3.43 -26.56
N ARG A 62 -32.61 4.31 -25.84
CA ARG A 62 -34.08 4.45 -25.97
C ARG A 62 -34.53 4.93 -27.34
N ALA A 63 -33.72 5.76 -28.01
CA ALA A 63 -34.02 6.23 -29.35
C ALA A 63 -33.74 5.16 -30.42
N GLU A 64 -32.78 4.26 -30.15
CA GLU A 64 -32.42 3.14 -31.02
C GLU A 64 -33.37 1.94 -30.87
N ASN A 65 -33.82 1.65 -29.64
CA ASN A 65 -34.62 0.47 -29.32
C ASN A 65 -35.93 0.87 -28.63
N THR A 66 -37.06 0.69 -29.30
CA THR A 66 -38.38 1.09 -28.78
C THR A 66 -38.94 0.16 -27.70
N ASN A 67 -38.47 -1.09 -27.66
CA ASN A 67 -38.79 -2.07 -26.61
C ASN A 67 -37.62 -2.07 -25.64
N ASN A 68 -37.70 -1.31 -24.55
CA ASN A 68 -36.61 -1.27 -23.59
C ASN A 68 -37.11 -1.16 -22.15
N LEU A 69 -36.24 -1.58 -21.23
CA LEU A 69 -36.35 -1.39 -19.80
C LEU A 69 -35.04 -0.81 -19.29
N LEU A 70 -35.10 0.03 -18.25
CA LEU A 70 -33.95 0.47 -17.48
C LEU A 70 -34.05 -0.05 -16.05
N LEU A 71 -33.16 -0.94 -15.63
CA LEU A 71 -33.21 -1.59 -14.32
C LEU A 71 -31.98 -1.24 -13.49
N ASP A 72 -32.14 -1.15 -12.17
CA ASP A 72 -31.03 -1.03 -11.23
C ASP A 72 -30.97 -2.22 -10.27
N ALA A 73 -29.83 -2.88 -10.20
CA ALA A 73 -29.65 -4.08 -9.41
C ALA A 73 -29.20 -3.81 -7.97
N GLY A 74 -29.36 -2.59 -7.43
CA GLY A 74 -29.06 -2.27 -6.01
C GLY A 74 -27.66 -1.70 -5.80
N ASP A 75 -27.39 -1.31 -4.55
CA ASP A 75 -26.21 -0.56 -4.09
C ASP A 75 -26.06 0.78 -4.83
N VAL A 76 -27.13 1.57 -4.75
CA VAL A 76 -27.08 3.01 -5.06
C VAL A 76 -26.43 3.76 -3.89
N PHE A 77 -26.69 3.31 -2.67
CA PHE A 77 -26.24 3.96 -1.44
C PHE A 77 -24.74 3.73 -1.16
N SER A 78 -24.21 4.57 -0.26
CA SER A 78 -22.80 4.58 0.19
C SER A 78 -21.78 4.92 -0.90
N GLY A 79 -20.52 5.19 -0.52
CA GLY A 79 -19.38 5.28 -1.44
C GLY A 79 -18.94 6.67 -1.93
N SER A 80 -19.61 7.77 -1.55
CA SER A 80 -19.11 9.13 -1.81
C SER A 80 -19.74 10.19 -0.90
N LEU A 81 -19.17 11.41 -0.89
CA LEU A 81 -19.76 12.56 -0.19
C LEU A 81 -21.20 12.87 -0.62
N TYR A 82 -21.63 12.47 -1.83
CA TYR A 82 -23.03 12.61 -2.21
C TYR A 82 -23.94 11.81 -1.27
N PHE A 83 -23.54 10.60 -0.88
CA PHE A 83 -24.30 9.81 0.09
C PHE A 83 -24.20 10.40 1.49
N ASN A 84 -23.00 10.75 1.96
CA ASN A 84 -22.84 11.33 3.30
C ASN A 84 -23.62 12.64 3.50
N THR A 85 -23.82 13.40 2.42
CA THR A 85 -24.52 14.70 2.48
C THR A 85 -26.02 14.57 2.21
N PHE A 86 -26.42 13.68 1.29
CA PHE A 86 -27.79 13.63 0.76
C PHE A 86 -28.51 12.31 0.97
N GLU A 87 -27.86 11.31 1.56
CA GLU A 87 -28.48 10.03 1.97
C GLU A 87 -29.33 9.40 0.85
N GLY A 88 -28.75 9.36 -0.36
CA GLY A 88 -29.36 8.78 -1.56
C GLY A 88 -30.30 9.70 -2.35
N GLN A 89 -30.65 10.89 -1.84
CA GLN A 89 -31.62 11.77 -2.51
C GLN A 89 -31.06 12.40 -3.80
N ALA A 90 -29.75 12.61 -3.89
CA ALA A 90 -29.09 13.06 -5.11
C ALA A 90 -29.19 12.01 -6.22
N ASP A 91 -28.97 10.74 -5.87
CA ASP A 91 -29.11 9.60 -6.78
C ASP A 91 -30.56 9.45 -7.26
N LEU A 92 -31.53 9.52 -6.33
CA LEU A 92 -32.94 9.43 -6.64
C LEU A 92 -33.38 10.46 -7.68
N ALA A 93 -32.94 11.71 -7.53
CA ALA A 93 -33.29 12.79 -8.45
C ALA A 93 -32.86 12.47 -9.89
N LEU A 94 -31.66 11.91 -10.05
CA LEU A 94 -31.12 11.47 -11.33
C LEU A 94 -31.79 10.19 -11.84
N MET A 95 -32.10 9.22 -10.98
CA MET A 95 -32.82 8.00 -11.36
C MET A 95 -34.24 8.30 -11.85
N ASN A 96 -34.98 9.16 -11.14
CA ASN A 96 -36.30 9.63 -11.57
C ASN A 96 -36.22 10.34 -12.92
N TYR A 97 -35.21 11.20 -13.11
CA TYR A 97 -34.96 11.86 -14.39
C TYR A 97 -34.66 10.86 -15.53
N MET A 98 -33.84 9.86 -15.25
CA MET A 98 -33.51 8.78 -16.18
C MET A 98 -34.66 7.78 -16.36
N GLN A 99 -35.75 7.89 -15.61
CA GLN A 99 -36.95 7.06 -15.72
C GLN A 99 -36.61 5.56 -15.59
N TYR A 100 -35.97 5.17 -14.49
CA TYR A 100 -35.81 3.74 -14.18
C TYR A 100 -37.17 3.03 -14.15
N ASP A 101 -37.19 1.76 -14.52
CA ASP A 101 -38.41 0.96 -14.62
C ASP A 101 -38.69 0.12 -13.37
N ALA A 102 -37.63 -0.30 -12.69
CA ALA A 102 -37.63 -0.94 -11.38
C ALA A 102 -36.19 -0.92 -10.79
N MET A 103 -36.10 -1.04 -9.47
CA MET A 103 -34.86 -1.20 -8.72
C MET A 103 -35.05 -2.31 -7.68
N THR A 104 -34.02 -3.12 -7.41
CA THR A 104 -33.97 -3.98 -6.22
C THR A 104 -33.09 -3.38 -5.14
N PHE A 105 -33.15 -3.91 -3.92
CA PHE A 105 -32.31 -3.48 -2.82
C PHE A 105 -31.00 -4.26 -2.86
N GLY A 106 -29.88 -3.57 -2.76
CA GLY A 106 -28.61 -4.12 -2.34
C GLY A 106 -28.42 -3.98 -0.83
N ASN A 107 -27.27 -4.44 -0.34
CA ASN A 107 -26.98 -4.40 1.08
C ASN A 107 -26.76 -2.97 1.58
N HIS A 108 -26.15 -2.09 0.77
CA HIS A 108 -25.82 -0.72 1.20
C HIS A 108 -27.04 0.20 1.34
N GLU A 109 -28.19 -0.17 0.78
CA GLU A 109 -29.43 0.55 1.03
C GLU A 109 -29.81 0.58 2.53
N PHE A 110 -29.31 -0.37 3.33
CA PHE A 110 -29.61 -0.53 4.75
C PHE A 110 -28.56 0.08 5.70
N ASP A 111 -27.53 0.76 5.18
CA ASP A 111 -26.37 1.21 5.98
C ASP A 111 -26.74 2.13 7.16
N LEU A 112 -27.76 2.98 6.96
CA LEU A 112 -28.19 3.97 7.95
C LEU A 112 -29.20 3.42 8.97
N GLY A 113 -29.57 2.13 8.91
CA GLY A 113 -30.59 1.57 9.81
C GLY A 113 -30.24 1.65 11.30
N SER A 114 -28.95 1.65 11.64
CA SER A 114 -28.46 1.80 13.02
C SER A 114 -28.29 3.26 13.48
N SER A 115 -28.54 4.24 12.59
CA SER A 115 -28.49 5.67 12.90
C SER A 115 -29.61 6.12 13.85
N GLU A 116 -29.54 7.36 14.37
CA GLU A 116 -30.60 7.93 15.22
C GLU A 116 -31.96 7.97 14.50
N GLU A 117 -31.94 8.06 13.16
CA GLU A 117 -33.12 8.18 12.31
C GLU A 117 -33.56 6.84 11.70
N GLY A 118 -32.77 5.78 11.90
CA GLY A 118 -32.98 4.45 11.32
C GLY A 118 -33.12 4.50 9.80
N HIS A 119 -33.99 3.66 9.24
CA HIS A 119 -34.26 3.63 7.79
C HIS A 119 -35.09 4.81 7.24
N ALA A 120 -35.10 5.97 7.90
CA ALA A 120 -35.94 7.10 7.47
C ALA A 120 -35.54 7.63 6.07
N SER A 121 -34.26 7.76 5.78
CA SER A 121 -33.75 8.23 4.49
C SER A 121 -33.97 7.20 3.38
N LEU A 122 -33.78 5.90 3.67
CA LEU A 122 -34.19 4.82 2.75
C LEU A 122 -35.69 4.89 2.46
N ALA A 123 -36.53 5.08 3.48
CA ALA A 123 -37.98 5.21 3.30
C ALA A 123 -38.36 6.46 2.48
N GLU A 124 -37.64 7.56 2.64
CA GLU A 124 -37.80 8.76 1.80
C GLU A 124 -37.37 8.48 0.35
N PHE A 125 -36.24 7.79 0.16
CA PHE A 125 -35.77 7.36 -1.16
C PHE A 125 -36.82 6.52 -1.88
N VAL A 126 -37.30 5.45 -1.22
CA VAL A 126 -38.34 4.57 -1.75
C VAL A 126 -39.62 5.37 -2.01
N GLY A 127 -40.10 6.16 -1.05
CA GLY A 127 -41.34 6.94 -1.21
C GLY A 127 -41.28 8.00 -2.30
N GLY A 128 -40.08 8.50 -2.64
CA GLY A 128 -39.84 9.49 -3.68
C GLY A 128 -39.56 8.91 -5.07
N ALA A 129 -39.40 7.60 -5.22
CA ALA A 129 -39.12 6.95 -6.49
C ALA A 129 -40.31 7.03 -7.46
N ASP A 130 -40.04 7.45 -8.70
CA ASP A 130 -40.99 7.42 -9.83
C ASP A 130 -41.09 6.02 -10.49
N PHE A 131 -40.65 5.00 -9.76
CA PHE A 131 -40.65 3.59 -10.15
C PHE A 131 -40.92 2.71 -8.92
N PRO A 132 -41.37 1.47 -9.12
CA PRO A 132 -41.51 0.51 -8.03
C PRO A 132 -40.15 -0.06 -7.62
N LEU A 133 -40.03 -0.43 -6.34
CA LEU A 133 -38.93 -1.26 -5.86
C LEU A 133 -39.39 -2.71 -5.71
N VAL A 134 -38.47 -3.65 -5.96
CA VAL A 134 -38.73 -5.08 -5.88
C VAL A 134 -37.79 -5.76 -4.87
N GLY A 135 -38.33 -6.61 -4.00
CA GLY A 135 -37.59 -7.38 -3.00
C GLY A 135 -38.40 -8.57 -2.51
N ALA A 136 -38.32 -9.70 -3.22
CA ALA A 136 -39.14 -10.87 -2.95
C ALA A 136 -38.73 -11.63 -1.68
N ASN A 137 -37.44 -11.58 -1.33
CA ASN A 137 -36.91 -12.24 -0.15
C ASN A 137 -36.61 -11.29 1.02
N VAL A 138 -37.20 -10.09 1.03
CA VAL A 138 -36.99 -9.09 2.09
C VAL A 138 -38.29 -8.84 2.86
N ASP A 139 -38.26 -9.09 4.17
CA ASP A 139 -39.39 -8.86 5.08
C ASP A 139 -39.19 -7.54 5.85
N PHE A 140 -39.87 -6.49 5.37
CA PHE A 140 -39.88 -5.17 5.98
C PHE A 140 -40.88 -5.02 7.14
N SER A 141 -41.61 -6.08 7.53
CA SER A 141 -42.74 -5.95 8.48
C SER A 141 -42.32 -5.56 9.90
N GLY A 142 -41.05 -5.81 10.25
CA GLY A 142 -40.45 -5.39 11.51
C GLY A 142 -40.08 -3.91 11.58
N ASP A 143 -39.87 -3.26 10.42
CA ASP A 143 -39.36 -1.89 10.37
C ASP A 143 -40.49 -0.85 10.28
N ALA A 144 -40.45 0.14 11.17
CA ALA A 144 -41.51 1.15 11.29
C ALA A 144 -41.51 2.19 10.15
N ASN A 145 -40.36 2.42 9.50
CA ASN A 145 -40.20 3.36 8.41
C ASN A 145 -40.56 2.72 7.06
N MET A 146 -40.18 1.46 6.86
CA MET A 146 -40.31 0.72 5.61
C MET A 146 -41.64 -0.02 5.47
N SER A 147 -42.19 -0.61 6.54
CA SER A 147 -43.46 -1.34 6.48
C SER A 147 -44.64 -0.57 5.87
N PRO A 148 -44.78 0.77 6.00
CA PRO A 148 -45.83 1.54 5.33
C PRO A 148 -45.69 1.63 3.80
N LEU A 149 -44.50 1.36 3.26
CA LEU A 149 -44.19 1.42 1.83
C LEU A 149 -44.38 0.07 1.13
N VAL A 150 -44.50 -1.02 1.91
CA VAL A 150 -44.85 -2.34 1.38
C VAL A 150 -46.28 -2.33 0.88
N ALA A 151 -46.47 -2.67 -0.39
CA ALA A 151 -47.78 -2.74 -0.99
C ALA A 151 -48.63 -3.83 -0.33
N GLY A 152 -49.95 -3.64 -0.31
CA GLY A 152 -50.88 -4.64 0.26
C GLY A 152 -50.96 -5.96 -0.53
N GLU A 153 -50.39 -6.00 -1.73
CA GLU A 153 -50.22 -7.19 -2.56
C GLU A 153 -48.73 -7.37 -2.90
N ALA A 154 -48.19 -8.57 -2.69
CA ALA A 154 -46.77 -8.86 -2.91
C ALA A 154 -46.40 -8.83 -4.40
N PHE A 155 -47.26 -9.36 -5.26
CA PHE A 155 -47.05 -9.37 -6.71
C PHE A 155 -48.21 -8.66 -7.43
N THR A 156 -47.91 -7.88 -8.47
CA THR A 156 -48.95 -7.10 -9.16
C THR A 156 -48.67 -6.87 -10.64
N LYS A 157 -49.75 -6.71 -11.43
CA LYS A 157 -49.69 -6.21 -12.81
C LYS A 157 -49.81 -4.70 -12.93
N THR A 158 -50.13 -4.01 -11.85
CA THR A 158 -50.42 -2.56 -11.85
C THR A 158 -49.70 -1.88 -10.69
N ALA A 159 -48.36 -2.00 -10.69
CA ALA A 159 -47.51 -1.42 -9.66
C ALA A 159 -47.67 0.10 -9.58
N ALA A 160 -47.67 0.61 -8.36
CA ALA A 160 -47.56 2.04 -8.09
C ALA A 160 -46.10 2.43 -7.89
N ASN A 161 -45.75 3.65 -8.28
CA ASN A 161 -44.45 4.25 -7.98
C ASN A 161 -44.29 4.45 -6.47
N GLY A 162 -43.05 4.39 -6.00
CA GLY A 162 -42.70 4.64 -4.60
C GLY A 162 -43.32 3.65 -3.61
N GLN A 163 -43.44 2.40 -4.03
CA GLN A 163 -43.96 1.29 -3.24
C GLN A 163 -43.06 0.05 -3.46
N ILE A 164 -43.08 -0.83 -2.47
CA ILE A 164 -42.28 -2.07 -2.45
C ILE A 164 -43.19 -3.25 -2.78
N TYR A 165 -42.74 -4.08 -3.71
CA TYR A 165 -43.38 -5.33 -4.12
C TYR A 165 -42.36 -6.48 -4.06
N SER A 166 -42.81 -7.72 -3.99
CA SER A 166 -41.96 -8.88 -4.29
C SER A 166 -41.66 -8.96 -5.79
N GLY A 167 -42.66 -8.66 -6.64
CA GLY A 167 -42.48 -8.57 -8.09
C GLY A 167 -43.60 -7.81 -8.81
N VAL A 168 -43.28 -7.28 -9.98
CA VAL A 168 -44.15 -6.41 -10.79
C VAL A 168 -44.16 -6.87 -12.24
N VAL A 169 -45.22 -6.55 -12.97
CA VAL A 169 -45.26 -6.71 -14.44
C VAL A 169 -45.13 -5.36 -15.12
N LYS A 170 -44.24 -5.28 -16.12
CA LYS A 170 -44.09 -4.13 -17.01
C LYS A 170 -44.61 -4.49 -18.39
N GLU A 171 -45.52 -3.66 -18.91
CA GLU A 171 -45.99 -3.78 -20.29
C GLU A 171 -45.02 -3.06 -21.23
N VAL A 172 -44.41 -3.78 -22.16
CA VAL A 172 -43.49 -3.24 -23.16
C VAL A 172 -44.06 -3.50 -24.55
N ASN A 173 -44.66 -2.47 -25.15
CA ASN A 173 -45.29 -2.52 -26.47
C ASN A 173 -46.27 -3.69 -26.68
N GLY A 174 -47.05 -4.00 -25.64
CA GLY A 174 -48.11 -5.02 -25.66
C GLY A 174 -47.68 -6.40 -25.16
N GLU A 175 -46.41 -6.62 -24.87
CA GLU A 175 -45.90 -7.82 -24.18
C GLU A 175 -45.72 -7.53 -22.69
N GLU A 176 -45.99 -8.55 -21.85
CA GLU A 176 -45.82 -8.47 -20.41
C GLU A 176 -44.47 -9.08 -20.00
N VAL A 177 -43.68 -8.33 -19.23
CA VAL A 177 -42.40 -8.77 -18.64
C VAL A 177 -42.53 -8.73 -17.13
N GLY A 178 -42.37 -9.89 -16.48
CA GLY A 178 -42.33 -10.01 -15.02
C GLY A 178 -40.94 -9.66 -14.49
N ILE A 179 -40.89 -8.90 -13.40
CA ILE A 179 -39.65 -8.48 -12.74
C ILE A 179 -39.81 -8.73 -11.25
N PHE A 180 -38.93 -9.51 -10.63
CA PHE A 180 -38.88 -9.68 -9.18
C PHE A 180 -37.49 -9.38 -8.64
N GLY A 181 -37.43 -8.99 -7.37
CA GLY A 181 -36.20 -8.56 -6.71
C GLY A 181 -35.64 -9.62 -5.78
N LEU A 182 -34.32 -9.72 -5.66
CA LEU A 182 -33.66 -10.51 -4.62
C LEU A 182 -32.49 -9.72 -4.03
N THR A 183 -32.34 -9.78 -2.71
CA THR A 183 -31.27 -9.12 -1.97
C THR A 183 -30.48 -10.16 -1.17
N THR A 184 -29.16 -10.03 -1.10
CA THR A 184 -28.32 -10.99 -0.39
C THR A 184 -28.74 -11.13 1.07
N ALA A 185 -28.81 -12.38 1.55
CA ALA A 185 -29.09 -12.66 2.95
C ALA A 185 -27.92 -12.23 3.87
N GLU A 186 -26.73 -12.03 3.28
CA GLU A 186 -25.54 -11.51 3.99
C GLU A 186 -25.74 -10.08 4.48
N THR A 187 -26.74 -9.35 3.97
CA THR A 187 -27.12 -8.00 4.45
C THR A 187 -27.31 -7.94 5.97
N ALA A 188 -27.76 -9.03 6.59
CA ALA A 188 -27.88 -9.16 8.05
C ALA A 188 -26.55 -8.96 8.81
N ASP A 189 -25.43 -9.28 8.16
CA ASP A 189 -24.08 -9.27 8.73
C ASP A 189 -23.20 -8.15 8.16
N ILE A 190 -23.52 -7.62 6.97
CA ILE A 190 -22.67 -6.66 6.23
C ILE A 190 -23.25 -5.23 6.13
N SER A 191 -24.42 -4.98 6.71
CA SER A 191 -25.03 -3.64 6.79
C SER A 191 -25.80 -3.48 8.12
N SER A 192 -26.75 -2.53 8.20
CA SER A 192 -27.55 -2.25 9.41
C SER A 192 -29.06 -2.48 9.21
N PRO A 193 -29.54 -3.68 8.80
CA PRO A 193 -30.96 -3.89 8.50
C PRO A 193 -31.90 -3.95 9.73
N GLU A 194 -31.37 -4.00 10.95
CA GLU A 194 -32.13 -4.03 12.21
C GLU A 194 -33.24 -5.11 12.24
N ASP A 195 -34.52 -4.70 12.24
CA ASP A 195 -35.69 -5.60 12.30
C ASP A 195 -36.13 -6.13 10.92
N ILE A 196 -35.40 -5.80 9.84
CA ILE A 196 -35.64 -6.30 8.48
C ILE A 196 -34.98 -7.67 8.31
N LEU A 197 -35.72 -8.64 7.77
CA LEU A 197 -35.25 -10.03 7.62
C LEU A 197 -35.10 -10.43 6.16
N PHE A 198 -34.15 -11.33 5.89
CA PHE A 198 -33.89 -11.86 4.55
C PHE A 198 -34.20 -13.35 4.53
N THR A 199 -35.08 -13.77 3.61
CA THR A 199 -35.46 -15.18 3.44
C THR A 199 -34.64 -15.83 2.33
N ASP A 200 -34.78 -17.16 2.22
CA ASP A 200 -34.11 -17.94 1.17
C ASP A 200 -34.50 -17.41 -0.24
N TYR A 201 -33.48 -17.12 -1.04
CA TYR A 201 -33.63 -16.51 -2.36
C TYR A 201 -34.17 -17.49 -3.41
N ILE A 202 -33.89 -18.80 -3.27
CA ILE A 202 -34.40 -19.84 -4.17
C ILE A 202 -35.89 -20.06 -3.93
N ASP A 203 -36.31 -20.16 -2.66
CA ASP A 203 -37.73 -20.28 -2.30
C ASP A 203 -38.53 -19.05 -2.79
N ALA A 204 -37.99 -17.83 -2.57
CA ALA A 204 -38.63 -16.60 -3.02
C ALA A 204 -38.70 -16.50 -4.55
N ALA A 205 -37.66 -16.91 -5.27
CA ALA A 205 -37.65 -16.94 -6.73
C ALA A 205 -38.65 -17.95 -7.30
N ASN A 206 -38.76 -19.14 -6.71
CA ASN A 206 -39.76 -20.13 -7.11
C ASN A 206 -41.19 -19.61 -6.91
N GLU A 207 -41.47 -18.90 -5.80
CA GLU A 207 -42.77 -18.26 -5.57
C GLU A 207 -43.06 -17.18 -6.63
N ALA A 208 -42.06 -16.37 -6.98
CA ALA A 208 -42.19 -15.33 -8.00
C ALA A 208 -42.49 -15.93 -9.39
N VAL A 209 -41.73 -16.95 -9.81
CA VAL A 209 -41.94 -17.63 -11.09
C VAL A 209 -43.33 -18.27 -11.13
N GLU A 210 -43.73 -19.01 -10.09
CA GLU A 210 -45.06 -19.64 -10.04
C GLU A 210 -46.18 -18.60 -10.17
N TRP A 211 -46.01 -17.43 -9.54
CA TRP A 211 -46.98 -16.34 -9.65
C TRP A 211 -47.06 -15.79 -11.08
N PHE A 212 -45.92 -15.46 -11.71
CA PHE A 212 -45.90 -14.88 -13.06
C PHE A 212 -46.48 -15.84 -14.10
N GLU A 213 -46.05 -17.11 -14.09
CA GLU A 213 -46.59 -18.13 -14.99
C GLU A 213 -48.10 -18.33 -14.78
N GLY A 214 -48.54 -18.32 -13.52
CA GLY A 214 -49.96 -18.39 -13.15
C GLY A 214 -50.78 -17.19 -13.64
N GLN A 215 -50.13 -16.08 -13.96
CA GLN A 215 -50.70 -14.88 -14.58
C GLN A 215 -50.52 -14.82 -16.11
N GLU A 216 -50.08 -15.91 -16.73
CA GLU A 216 -49.78 -16.02 -18.17
C GLU A 216 -48.65 -15.07 -18.62
N VAL A 217 -47.76 -14.66 -17.71
CA VAL A 217 -46.54 -13.90 -18.00
C VAL A 217 -45.41 -14.89 -18.21
N ASN A 218 -44.80 -14.89 -19.39
CA ASN A 218 -43.81 -15.88 -19.82
C ASN A 218 -42.43 -15.29 -20.14
N LYS A 219 -42.17 -14.05 -19.72
CA LYS A 219 -40.88 -13.37 -19.85
C LYS A 219 -40.52 -12.86 -18.46
N ILE A 220 -39.58 -13.51 -17.78
CA ILE A 220 -39.31 -13.29 -16.36
C ILE A 220 -37.85 -12.84 -16.17
N VAL A 221 -37.69 -11.65 -15.60
CA VAL A 221 -36.41 -11.07 -15.23
C VAL A 221 -36.26 -11.12 -13.70
N ALA A 222 -35.22 -11.77 -13.21
CA ALA A 222 -34.77 -11.61 -11.84
C ALA A 222 -33.82 -10.41 -11.78
N LEU A 223 -34.17 -9.41 -10.97
CA LEU A 223 -33.34 -8.26 -10.66
C LEU A 223 -32.68 -8.53 -9.30
N THR A 224 -31.38 -8.80 -9.27
CA THR A 224 -30.76 -9.43 -8.11
C THR A 224 -29.57 -8.64 -7.59
N HIS A 225 -29.42 -8.64 -6.27
CA HIS A 225 -28.25 -8.16 -5.56
C HIS A 225 -27.70 -9.28 -4.66
N ILE A 226 -27.35 -10.40 -5.28
CA ILE A 226 -26.88 -11.63 -4.61
C ILE A 226 -25.55 -12.15 -5.16
N GLY A 227 -24.90 -11.36 -6.03
CA GLY A 227 -23.59 -11.67 -6.58
C GLY A 227 -23.55 -12.70 -7.72
N TYR A 228 -22.73 -12.41 -8.74
CA TYR A 228 -22.55 -13.30 -9.88
C TYR A 228 -21.85 -14.63 -9.49
N ASP A 229 -20.73 -14.55 -8.79
CA ASP A 229 -19.95 -15.70 -8.34
C ASP A 229 -19.48 -15.57 -6.88
N ASP A 230 -20.40 -15.12 -6.03
CA ASP A 230 -20.18 -14.89 -4.61
C ASP A 230 -20.18 -16.20 -3.79
N ASN A 231 -21.05 -16.33 -2.78
CA ASN A 231 -21.10 -17.50 -1.92
C ASN A 231 -22.23 -18.46 -2.29
N ALA A 232 -21.95 -19.46 -3.12
CA ALA A 232 -22.94 -20.46 -3.52
C ALA A 232 -23.64 -21.23 -2.38
N ALA A 233 -23.15 -21.15 -1.13
CA ALA A 233 -23.82 -21.71 0.05
C ALA A 233 -24.84 -20.76 0.69
N VAL A 234 -24.78 -19.46 0.39
CA VAL A 234 -25.66 -18.41 0.92
C VAL A 234 -26.54 -17.88 -0.20
N ASP A 235 -25.96 -17.21 -1.20
CA ASP A 235 -26.65 -16.76 -2.40
C ASP A 235 -25.70 -16.52 -3.58
N ASN A 236 -26.22 -16.72 -4.81
CA ASN A 236 -25.42 -16.70 -6.03
C ASN A 236 -26.30 -16.71 -7.29
N ASP A 237 -26.08 -15.79 -8.23
CA ASP A 237 -26.84 -15.70 -9.49
C ASP A 237 -26.69 -16.96 -10.36
N ARG A 238 -25.51 -17.61 -10.36
CA ARG A 238 -25.30 -18.84 -11.15
C ARG A 238 -26.00 -20.03 -10.54
N THR A 239 -26.11 -20.08 -9.21
CA THR A 239 -26.91 -21.11 -8.52
C THR A 239 -28.39 -20.85 -8.77
N LEU A 240 -28.85 -19.61 -8.65
CA LEU A 240 -30.22 -19.20 -8.98
C LEU A 240 -30.62 -19.65 -10.39
N ALA A 241 -29.79 -19.31 -11.38
CA ALA A 241 -30.01 -19.68 -12.78
C ALA A 241 -30.05 -21.19 -13.03
N ALA A 242 -29.33 -21.97 -12.23
CA ALA A 242 -29.24 -23.42 -12.38
C ALA A 242 -30.35 -24.18 -11.64
N GLU A 243 -30.90 -23.60 -10.56
CA GLU A 243 -31.85 -24.29 -9.68
C GLU A 243 -33.30 -23.83 -9.83
N VAL A 244 -33.54 -22.64 -10.39
CA VAL A 244 -34.90 -22.09 -10.57
C VAL A 244 -35.26 -22.07 -12.05
N ASP A 245 -36.06 -23.06 -12.46
CA ASP A 245 -36.66 -23.11 -13.79
C ASP A 245 -37.62 -21.92 -14.00
N GLY A 246 -37.64 -21.34 -15.20
CA GLY A 246 -38.60 -20.29 -15.59
C GLY A 246 -38.10 -18.85 -15.49
N ILE A 247 -36.89 -18.62 -14.98
CA ILE A 247 -36.20 -17.33 -15.11
C ILE A 247 -35.56 -17.25 -16.50
N ASP A 248 -35.78 -16.17 -17.24
CA ASP A 248 -35.17 -16.00 -18.55
C ASP A 248 -33.89 -15.16 -18.49
N VAL A 249 -33.89 -14.12 -17.65
CA VAL A 249 -32.78 -13.19 -17.50
C VAL A 249 -32.54 -12.88 -16.03
N ILE A 250 -31.28 -12.87 -15.62
CA ILE A 250 -30.81 -12.32 -14.35
C ILE A 250 -30.01 -11.05 -14.64
N VAL A 251 -30.43 -9.95 -14.02
CA VAL A 251 -29.70 -8.67 -13.99
C VAL A 251 -29.16 -8.50 -12.58
N GLY A 252 -27.86 -8.76 -12.41
CA GLY A 252 -27.20 -8.88 -11.11
C GLY A 252 -26.38 -7.67 -10.65
N GLY A 253 -25.90 -7.73 -9.40
CA GLY A 253 -25.07 -6.74 -8.71
C GLY A 253 -24.12 -7.35 -7.66
N HIS A 254 -23.77 -6.60 -6.61
CA HIS A 254 -23.02 -7.00 -5.40
C HIS A 254 -21.50 -7.26 -5.60
N THR A 255 -21.16 -8.13 -6.55
CA THR A 255 -19.77 -8.58 -6.78
C THR A 255 -18.92 -7.66 -7.65
N HIS A 256 -19.50 -6.53 -8.10
CA HIS A 256 -18.85 -5.55 -8.99
C HIS A 256 -18.34 -6.15 -10.31
N THR A 257 -18.90 -7.29 -10.73
CA THR A 257 -18.40 -8.09 -11.85
C THR A 257 -18.61 -7.36 -13.17
N LYS A 258 -17.53 -7.19 -13.95
CA LYS A 258 -17.64 -6.76 -15.35
C LYS A 258 -17.93 -7.97 -16.25
N LEU A 259 -19.21 -8.29 -16.43
CA LEU A 259 -19.63 -9.50 -17.15
C LEU A 259 -19.90 -9.25 -18.64
N LEU A 260 -18.86 -9.36 -19.48
CA LEU A 260 -18.98 -9.24 -20.94
C LEU A 260 -18.09 -10.27 -21.66
N PRO A 261 -18.63 -11.15 -22.54
CA PRO A 261 -20.04 -11.25 -22.97
C PRO A 261 -20.98 -11.76 -21.85
N PRO A 262 -22.32 -11.63 -22.01
CA PRO A 262 -23.30 -12.26 -21.11
C PRO A 262 -23.06 -13.76 -20.96
N VAL A 263 -23.42 -14.31 -19.81
CA VAL A 263 -23.24 -15.74 -19.51
C VAL A 263 -24.59 -16.42 -19.44
N GLN A 264 -24.76 -17.52 -20.19
CA GLN A 264 -25.95 -18.35 -20.10
C GLN A 264 -25.68 -19.58 -19.21
N VAL A 265 -26.57 -19.82 -18.25
CA VAL A 265 -26.58 -21.02 -17.39
C VAL A 265 -27.93 -21.69 -17.61
N GLU A 266 -27.92 -22.93 -18.09
CA GLU A 266 -29.12 -23.61 -18.61
C GLU A 266 -29.85 -22.72 -19.62
N ASP A 267 -31.11 -22.35 -19.37
CA ASP A 267 -31.91 -21.50 -20.26
C ASP A 267 -31.85 -20.00 -19.86
N THR A 268 -31.20 -19.67 -18.74
CA THR A 268 -31.17 -18.32 -18.14
C THR A 268 -29.94 -17.51 -18.55
N VAL A 269 -30.12 -16.25 -18.96
CA VAL A 269 -29.02 -15.33 -19.31
C VAL A 269 -28.69 -14.39 -18.16
N ILE A 270 -27.41 -14.28 -17.79
CA ILE A 270 -26.92 -13.45 -16.68
C ILE A 270 -26.08 -12.28 -17.20
N VAL A 271 -26.35 -11.08 -16.67
CA VAL A 271 -25.61 -9.84 -16.97
C VAL A 271 -25.31 -9.03 -15.70
N GLN A 272 -24.18 -8.32 -15.71
CA GLN A 272 -23.77 -7.37 -14.66
C GLN A 272 -22.83 -6.31 -15.24
N ALA A 273 -22.97 -5.05 -14.83
CA ALA A 273 -22.35 -3.87 -15.44
C ALA A 273 -21.20 -3.26 -14.62
N ASN A 274 -20.37 -4.08 -13.97
CA ASN A 274 -19.24 -3.64 -13.12
C ASN A 274 -19.71 -2.80 -11.92
N GLU A 275 -19.23 -1.56 -11.74
CA GLU A 275 -19.44 -0.73 -10.53
C GLU A 275 -19.28 0.76 -10.85
N TYR A 276 -19.65 1.61 -9.89
CA TYR A 276 -19.31 3.04 -9.80
C TYR A 276 -19.68 3.87 -11.03
N ASN A 277 -20.77 3.48 -11.70
CA ASN A 277 -21.26 4.19 -12.88
C ASN A 277 -20.19 4.27 -14.00
N LYS A 278 -19.24 3.31 -14.04
CA LYS A 278 -18.21 3.21 -15.09
C LYS A 278 -18.81 2.75 -16.42
N PHE A 279 -19.82 1.87 -16.35
CA PHE A 279 -20.50 1.29 -17.50
C PHE A 279 -22.02 1.38 -17.37
N LEU A 280 -22.70 1.56 -18.51
CA LEU A 280 -24.11 1.22 -18.66
C LEU A 280 -24.18 -0.12 -19.39
N GLY A 281 -24.77 -1.13 -18.75
CA GLY A 281 -25.00 -2.43 -19.35
C GLY A 281 -26.17 -2.38 -20.34
N GLN A 282 -26.03 -3.10 -21.45
CA GLN A 282 -27.10 -3.32 -22.41
C GLN A 282 -27.16 -4.82 -22.74
N LEU A 283 -28.35 -5.41 -22.62
CA LEU A 283 -28.67 -6.74 -23.12
C LEU A 283 -29.79 -6.63 -24.17
N ASP A 284 -29.47 -6.88 -25.43
CA ASP A 284 -30.47 -7.11 -26.47
C ASP A 284 -30.84 -8.61 -26.45
N VAL A 285 -32.06 -8.95 -26.05
CA VAL A 285 -32.57 -10.33 -25.94
C VAL A 285 -33.79 -10.53 -26.83
N THR A 286 -33.89 -11.70 -27.47
CA THR A 286 -35.00 -12.08 -28.35
C THR A 286 -35.75 -13.27 -27.76
N PHE A 287 -37.06 -13.11 -27.58
CA PHE A 287 -37.97 -14.13 -27.08
C PHE A 287 -38.84 -14.70 -28.19
N ASP A 288 -39.10 -16.01 -28.18
CA ASP A 288 -40.16 -16.60 -29.01
C ASP A 288 -41.57 -16.39 -28.42
N GLU A 289 -42.62 -16.81 -29.13
CA GLU A 289 -44.02 -16.70 -28.66
C GLU A 289 -44.26 -17.45 -27.33
N ALA A 290 -43.48 -18.48 -27.03
CA ALA A 290 -43.60 -19.23 -25.78
C ALA A 290 -42.85 -18.57 -24.61
N GLY A 291 -42.04 -17.54 -24.89
CA GLY A 291 -41.27 -16.81 -23.90
C GLY A 291 -39.82 -17.28 -23.77
N ASN A 292 -39.35 -18.25 -24.58
CA ASN A 292 -37.98 -18.74 -24.46
C ASN A 292 -36.99 -17.77 -25.11
N VAL A 293 -35.82 -17.59 -24.50
CA VAL A 293 -34.70 -16.85 -25.09
C VAL A 293 -34.14 -17.60 -26.30
N THR A 294 -34.19 -16.98 -27.47
CA THR A 294 -33.68 -17.55 -28.74
C THR A 294 -32.36 -16.93 -29.18
N ASN A 295 -32.07 -15.71 -28.75
CA ASN A 295 -30.84 -14.97 -29.04
C ASN A 295 -30.59 -13.91 -27.98
N PHE A 296 -29.32 -13.61 -27.71
CA PHE A 296 -28.93 -12.50 -26.83
C PHE A 296 -27.56 -11.92 -27.21
N VAL A 297 -27.40 -10.60 -27.05
CA VAL A 297 -26.14 -9.88 -27.25
C VAL A 297 -25.99 -8.85 -26.15
N GLY A 298 -24.83 -8.85 -25.48
CA GLY A 298 -24.50 -7.85 -24.46
C GLY A 298 -23.49 -6.81 -24.95
N GLU A 299 -23.61 -5.60 -24.43
CA GLU A 299 -22.66 -4.50 -24.62
C GLU A 299 -22.49 -3.70 -23.31
N HIS A 300 -21.27 -3.25 -23.04
CA HIS A 300 -20.99 -2.30 -21.95
C HIS A 300 -20.57 -0.96 -22.54
N HIS A 301 -21.38 0.07 -22.30
CA HIS A 301 -21.09 1.43 -22.74
C HIS A 301 -20.25 2.14 -21.69
N GLU A 302 -19.02 2.53 -22.02
CA GLU A 302 -18.17 3.32 -21.13
C GLU A 302 -18.78 4.72 -20.91
N VAL A 303 -19.32 4.95 -19.72
CA VAL A 303 -20.04 6.19 -19.38
C VAL A 303 -19.14 7.41 -19.52
N ALA A 304 -17.87 7.28 -19.15
CA ALA A 304 -16.89 8.37 -19.20
C ALA A 304 -16.65 8.92 -20.62
N LEU A 305 -16.94 8.13 -21.67
CA LEU A 305 -16.75 8.52 -23.07
C LEU A 305 -17.93 9.31 -23.66
N ALA A 306 -19.09 9.31 -23.00
CA ALA A 306 -20.25 10.05 -23.46
C ALA A 306 -20.16 11.53 -23.07
N GLU A 307 -20.87 12.37 -23.83
CA GLU A 307 -21.09 13.77 -23.47
C GLU A 307 -22.15 13.87 -22.37
N GLU A 308 -22.03 14.89 -21.51
CA GLU A 308 -23.00 15.13 -20.44
C GLU A 308 -24.36 15.57 -20.99
N ASP A 309 -25.42 14.99 -20.45
CA ASP A 309 -26.78 15.45 -20.68
C ASP A 309 -27.03 16.75 -19.89
N ALA A 310 -27.44 17.80 -20.59
CA ALA A 310 -27.54 19.14 -20.00
C ALA A 310 -28.59 19.24 -18.88
N GLU A 311 -29.71 18.51 -18.99
CA GLU A 311 -30.77 18.53 -17.99
C GLU A 311 -30.40 17.69 -16.77
N ALA A 312 -29.77 16.51 -16.97
CA ALA A 312 -29.22 15.73 -15.87
C ALA A 312 -28.10 16.49 -15.12
N ALA A 313 -27.25 17.22 -15.85
CA ALA A 313 -26.24 18.08 -15.24
C ALA A 313 -26.86 19.20 -14.39
N GLU A 314 -27.93 19.84 -14.88
CA GLU A 314 -28.68 20.87 -14.12
C GLU A 314 -29.33 20.29 -12.84
N ILE A 315 -29.75 19.03 -12.86
CA ILE A 315 -30.27 18.32 -11.67
C ILE A 315 -29.16 18.02 -10.66
N LEU A 316 -27.99 17.61 -11.13
CA LEU A 316 -26.85 17.28 -10.26
C LEU A 316 -26.18 18.53 -9.66
N GLU A 317 -26.18 19.65 -10.38
CA GLU A 317 -25.45 20.86 -10.02
C GLU A 317 -25.64 21.32 -8.56
N PRO A 318 -26.86 21.46 -7.99
CA PRO A 318 -27.01 21.89 -6.60
C PRO A 318 -26.37 20.93 -5.59
N PHE A 319 -26.46 19.62 -5.84
CA PHE A 319 -25.80 18.61 -5.00
C PHE A 319 -24.28 18.68 -5.13
N LYS A 320 -23.80 18.91 -6.36
CA LYS A 320 -22.38 19.05 -6.65
C LYS A 320 -21.78 20.31 -6.01
N GLU A 321 -22.47 21.45 -6.05
CA GLU A 321 -22.02 22.70 -5.43
C GLU A 321 -21.79 22.51 -3.92
N GLU A 322 -22.70 21.85 -3.21
CA GLU A 322 -22.58 21.61 -1.77
C GLU A 322 -21.50 20.58 -1.43
N VAL A 323 -21.32 19.54 -2.25
CA VAL A 323 -20.19 18.60 -2.11
C VAL A 323 -18.84 19.27 -2.35
N GLU A 324 -18.74 20.15 -3.34
CA GLU A 324 -17.51 20.92 -3.60
C GLU A 324 -17.21 21.91 -2.47
N GLU A 325 -18.22 22.57 -1.89
CA GLU A 325 -18.05 23.40 -0.70
C GLU A 325 -17.61 22.59 0.52
N LEU A 326 -18.16 21.38 0.70
CA LEU A 326 -17.77 20.48 1.78
C LEU A 326 -16.31 20.03 1.63
N LYS A 327 -15.85 19.74 0.41
CA LYS A 327 -14.44 19.39 0.14
C LYS A 327 -13.47 20.50 0.53
N GLU A 328 -13.85 21.77 0.42
CA GLU A 328 -13.03 22.91 0.82
C GLU A 328 -13.02 23.15 2.35
N THR A 329 -13.90 22.48 3.10
CA THR A 329 -14.01 22.66 4.54
C THR A 329 -12.84 21.98 5.26
N GLU A 330 -12.19 22.73 6.16
CA GLU A 330 -11.14 22.23 7.04
C GLU A 330 -11.73 21.27 8.09
N ILE A 331 -11.07 20.12 8.32
CA ILE A 331 -11.48 19.15 9.36
C ILE A 331 -11.08 19.60 10.79
N GLY A 332 -10.53 20.81 10.92
CA GLY A 332 -10.13 21.43 12.19
C GLY A 332 -8.74 21.05 12.67
N VAL A 333 -7.86 20.55 11.80
CA VAL A 333 -6.52 20.05 12.14
C VAL A 333 -5.51 20.55 11.11
N GLU A 334 -4.26 20.82 11.54
CA GLU A 334 -3.16 21.19 10.65
C GLU A 334 -2.14 20.04 10.53
N ALA A 335 -1.61 19.79 9.33
CA ALA A 335 -0.41 19.00 9.11
C ALA A 335 0.83 19.88 9.31
N ASN A 336 1.68 19.53 10.28
CA ASN A 336 2.91 20.27 10.57
C ASN A 336 4.06 19.90 9.61
N VAL A 337 3.96 18.73 8.98
CA VAL A 337 4.94 18.17 8.05
C VAL A 337 4.26 17.70 6.78
N PHE A 338 5.05 17.49 5.73
CA PHE A 338 4.56 16.88 4.50
C PHE A 338 4.16 15.43 4.77
N LEU A 339 2.92 15.07 4.48
CA LEU A 339 2.43 13.70 4.63
C LEU A 339 2.64 12.96 3.31
N ASN A 340 3.68 12.12 3.27
CA ASN A 340 4.21 11.54 2.05
C ASN A 340 3.34 10.38 1.52
N GLY A 341 2.49 10.67 0.55
CA GLY A 341 1.78 9.68 -0.27
C GLY A 341 2.34 9.57 -1.69
N THR A 342 3.60 9.96 -1.89
CA THR A 342 4.23 9.96 -3.23
C THR A 342 4.52 8.55 -3.72
N ARG A 343 4.87 8.45 -5.00
CA ARG A 343 5.29 7.21 -5.66
C ARG A 343 6.80 7.23 -5.93
N GLY A 344 7.40 6.06 -6.12
CA GLY A 344 8.81 5.88 -6.36
C GLY A 344 9.47 4.93 -5.36
N GLU A 345 10.81 4.87 -5.39
CA GLU A 345 11.62 4.02 -4.51
C GLU A 345 11.42 4.31 -3.01
N PHE A 346 11.06 5.56 -2.67
CA PHE A 346 10.77 6.05 -1.31
C PHE A 346 9.29 6.46 -1.14
N GLY A 347 8.44 5.91 -2.00
CA GLY A 347 7.02 6.22 -2.01
C GLY A 347 6.20 5.15 -1.32
N ILE A 348 4.91 5.45 -1.18
CA ILE A 348 3.89 4.67 -0.49
C ILE A 348 3.73 3.21 -0.97
N ARG A 349 4.35 2.84 -2.10
CA ARG A 349 4.27 1.54 -2.75
C ARG A 349 5.57 0.73 -2.72
N ALA A 350 6.61 1.23 -2.05
CA ALA A 350 7.93 0.61 -2.05
C ALA A 350 8.70 0.78 -0.73
N SER A 351 8.32 1.75 0.10
CA SER A 351 8.93 2.02 1.40
C SER A 351 7.89 2.39 2.45
N GLU A 352 8.31 2.40 3.71
CA GLU A 352 7.61 3.12 4.77
C GLU A 352 7.42 4.59 4.38
N THR A 353 6.36 5.21 4.89
CA THR A 353 6.14 6.66 4.81
C THR A 353 5.42 7.12 6.07
N ASN A 354 5.61 8.37 6.45
CA ASN A 354 4.90 8.94 7.60
C ASN A 354 3.36 8.95 7.43
N LEU A 355 2.83 9.17 6.23
CA LEU A 355 1.39 9.12 5.97
C LEU A 355 0.84 7.69 6.11
N GLY A 356 1.58 6.69 5.61
CA GLY A 356 1.24 5.28 5.80
C GLY A 356 1.15 4.90 7.28
N ASN A 357 2.15 5.31 8.07
CA ASN A 357 2.16 5.11 9.53
C ASN A 357 0.92 5.74 10.17
N PHE A 358 0.66 7.02 9.88
CA PHE A 358 -0.46 7.77 10.45
C PHE A 358 -1.83 7.14 10.15
N ILE A 359 -2.04 6.67 8.91
CA ILE A 359 -3.28 5.97 8.53
C ILE A 359 -3.43 4.67 9.32
N THR A 360 -2.36 3.87 9.42
CA THR A 360 -2.43 2.61 10.19
C THR A 360 -2.58 2.83 11.70
N ASP A 361 -2.07 3.94 12.25
CA ASP A 361 -2.26 4.29 13.65
C ASP A 361 -3.72 4.65 13.93
N GLY A 362 -4.35 5.45 13.06
CA GLY A 362 -5.77 5.75 13.15
C GLY A 362 -6.65 4.51 13.01
N MET A 363 -6.31 3.64 12.05
CA MET A 363 -6.99 2.37 11.85
C MET A 363 -6.88 1.46 13.08
N LEU A 364 -5.68 1.32 13.66
CA LEU A 364 -5.47 0.51 14.86
C LEU A 364 -6.24 1.10 16.06
N ALA A 365 -6.17 2.41 16.25
CA ALA A 365 -6.85 3.10 17.32
C ALA A 365 -8.38 2.92 17.23
N LYS A 366 -8.96 3.03 16.03
CA LYS A 366 -10.39 2.76 15.81
C LYS A 366 -10.72 1.29 16.09
N ALA A 367 -9.92 0.36 15.56
CA ALA A 367 -10.15 -1.07 15.76
C ALA A 367 -10.10 -1.46 17.24
N GLN A 368 -9.20 -0.88 18.03
CA GLN A 368 -9.10 -1.10 19.48
C GLN A 368 -10.31 -0.60 20.27
N GLN A 369 -11.02 0.42 19.80
CA GLN A 369 -12.28 0.85 20.41
C GLN A 369 -13.38 -0.23 20.29
N ILE A 370 -13.30 -1.05 19.24
CA ILE A 370 -14.30 -2.08 18.89
C ILE A 370 -13.89 -3.43 19.45
N ASN A 371 -12.65 -3.86 19.17
CA ASN A 371 -12.01 -5.04 19.72
C ASN A 371 -10.67 -4.65 20.36
N PRO A 372 -10.62 -4.50 21.70
CA PRO A 372 -9.40 -4.15 22.42
C PRO A 372 -8.23 -5.13 22.27
N ASP A 373 -8.48 -6.34 21.78
CA ASP A 373 -7.45 -7.35 21.51
C ASP A 373 -6.74 -7.12 20.15
N THR A 374 -7.20 -6.13 19.34
CA THR A 374 -6.53 -5.75 18.09
C THR A 374 -5.17 -5.12 18.37
N THR A 375 -4.11 -5.77 17.90
CA THR A 375 -2.73 -5.33 18.12
C THR A 375 -2.06 -4.78 16.88
N ILE A 376 -2.53 -5.12 15.68
CA ILE A 376 -1.87 -4.77 14.41
C ILE A 376 -2.86 -4.09 13.49
N ALA A 377 -2.41 -3.11 12.71
CA ALA A 377 -3.15 -2.59 11.56
C ALA A 377 -2.30 -2.62 10.29
N LEU A 378 -2.94 -2.91 9.15
CA LEU A 378 -2.30 -3.06 7.85
C LEU A 378 -3.06 -2.25 6.78
N GLN A 379 -2.36 -1.40 6.04
CA GLN A 379 -2.91 -0.63 4.93
C GLN A 379 -2.08 -0.82 3.66
N ASN A 380 -2.67 -1.31 2.58
CA ASN A 380 -1.98 -1.40 1.29
C ASN A 380 -1.76 0.02 0.69
N GLY A 381 -0.55 0.28 0.20
CA GLY A 381 -0.17 1.55 -0.46
C GLY A 381 -0.93 1.81 -1.76
N GLY A 382 -1.65 0.81 -2.27
CA GLY A 382 -2.62 0.92 -3.35
C GLY A 382 -3.84 1.75 -2.95
N GLY A 383 -4.25 1.66 -1.67
CA GLY A 383 -5.36 2.41 -1.08
C GLY A 383 -5.05 3.88 -0.81
N ILE A 384 -3.77 4.25 -0.67
CA ILE A 384 -3.32 5.61 -0.37
C ILE A 384 -2.92 6.32 -1.66
N ARG A 385 -3.59 7.42 -2.00
CA ARG A 385 -3.61 7.93 -3.39
C ARG A 385 -2.95 9.27 -3.61
N ALA A 386 -2.78 10.05 -2.55
CA ALA A 386 -2.21 11.39 -2.61
C ALA A 386 -1.39 11.70 -1.36
N SER A 387 -0.64 12.80 -1.44
CA SER A 387 0.06 13.40 -0.30
C SER A 387 -0.76 14.57 0.25
N ILE A 388 -0.47 14.99 1.47
CA ILE A 388 -1.02 16.22 2.07
C ILE A 388 0.14 17.17 2.34
N GLU A 389 0.03 18.41 1.87
CA GLU A 389 1.03 19.45 2.10
C GLU A 389 0.89 20.02 3.53
N PRO A 390 1.97 20.59 4.11
CA PRO A 390 1.86 21.25 5.40
C PRO A 390 0.82 22.39 5.38
N GLY A 391 -0.07 22.41 6.38
CA GLY A 391 -1.17 23.38 6.50
C GLY A 391 -2.48 22.75 6.99
N PRO A 392 -3.59 23.51 7.00
CA PRO A 392 -4.90 23.00 7.37
C PRO A 392 -5.32 21.83 6.46
N ILE A 393 -5.81 20.74 7.07
CA ILE A 393 -6.30 19.56 6.36
C ILE A 393 -7.78 19.75 6.05
N THR A 394 -8.18 19.45 4.81
CA THR A 394 -9.56 19.56 4.33
C THR A 394 -10.21 18.20 4.08
N TYR A 395 -11.55 18.12 4.08
CA TYR A 395 -12.27 16.89 3.67
C TYR A 395 -11.86 16.43 2.27
N GLY A 396 -11.69 17.38 1.34
CA GLY A 396 -11.27 17.08 -0.03
C GLY A 396 -9.91 16.40 -0.10
N GLU A 397 -8.95 16.80 0.75
CA GLU A 397 -7.65 16.14 0.83
C GLU A 397 -7.77 14.73 1.40
N VAL A 398 -8.49 14.53 2.51
CA VAL A 398 -8.66 13.20 3.12
C VAL A 398 -9.27 12.23 2.12
N LEU A 399 -10.35 12.64 1.44
CA LEU A 399 -11.02 11.82 0.42
C LEU A 399 -10.15 11.63 -0.82
N THR A 400 -9.27 12.56 -1.14
CA THR A 400 -8.30 12.37 -2.23
C THR A 400 -7.23 11.35 -1.83
N VAL A 401 -6.85 11.28 -0.55
CA VAL A 401 -5.90 10.29 -0.03
C VAL A 401 -6.54 8.90 0.05
N LEU A 402 -7.78 8.79 0.54
CA LEU A 402 -8.54 7.54 0.75
C LEU A 402 -9.88 7.58 -0.04
N PRO A 403 -9.85 7.49 -1.38
CA PRO A 403 -11.04 7.77 -2.22
C PRO A 403 -11.98 6.59 -2.41
N PHE A 404 -11.67 5.43 -1.82
CA PHE A 404 -12.41 4.20 -2.08
C PHE A 404 -13.53 3.94 -1.08
N GLY A 405 -13.51 4.62 0.08
CA GLY A 405 -14.49 4.38 1.13
C GLY A 405 -14.44 2.94 1.65
N ASN A 406 -13.25 2.33 1.71
CA ASN A 406 -13.16 0.96 2.20
C ASN A 406 -13.52 0.92 3.69
N ALA A 407 -14.32 -0.06 4.09
CA ALA A 407 -14.64 -0.28 5.49
C ALA A 407 -13.44 -0.87 6.25
N LEU A 408 -13.41 -0.62 7.55
CA LEU A 408 -12.56 -1.32 8.51
C LEU A 408 -12.96 -2.79 8.56
N ALA A 409 -11.98 -3.68 8.43
CA ALA A 409 -12.11 -5.11 8.67
C ALA A 409 -11.19 -5.50 9.82
N ILE A 410 -11.73 -6.17 10.85
CA ILE A 410 -10.96 -6.73 11.97
C ILE A 410 -10.95 -8.24 11.81
N MET A 411 -9.77 -8.83 11.63
CA MET A 411 -9.59 -10.23 11.27
C MET A 411 -8.70 -11.01 12.23
N GLU A 412 -9.03 -12.27 12.46
CA GLU A 412 -8.19 -13.22 13.19
C GLU A 412 -7.31 -13.97 12.20
N VAL A 413 -5.99 -13.78 12.23
CA VAL A 413 -5.01 -14.47 11.35
C VAL A 413 -3.91 -15.15 12.14
N THR A 414 -3.42 -16.28 11.66
CA THR A 414 -2.24 -16.92 12.25
C THR A 414 -0.97 -16.12 11.95
N GLY A 415 0.06 -16.26 12.78
CA GLY A 415 1.37 -15.64 12.50
C GLY A 415 1.95 -16.09 11.16
N GLN A 416 1.71 -17.33 10.73
CA GLN A 416 2.08 -17.79 9.39
C GLN A 416 1.33 -17.03 8.28
N GLU A 417 0.01 -16.86 8.41
CA GLU A 417 -0.79 -16.10 7.43
C GLU A 417 -0.39 -14.63 7.35
N LEU A 418 -0.04 -14.02 8.48
CA LEU A 418 0.52 -12.67 8.56
C LEU A 418 1.89 -12.60 7.87
N LYS A 419 2.79 -13.56 8.14
CA LYS A 419 4.09 -13.62 7.45
C LYS A 419 3.93 -13.77 5.95
N ASP A 420 2.99 -14.61 5.49
CA ASP A 420 2.71 -14.81 4.07
C ASP A 420 2.21 -13.51 3.41
N ALA A 421 1.36 -12.74 4.11
CA ALA A 421 0.93 -11.42 3.65
C ALA A 421 2.10 -10.42 3.55
N LEU A 422 3.00 -10.40 4.53
CA LEU A 422 4.19 -9.53 4.49
C LEU A 422 5.18 -9.94 3.38
N GLU A 423 5.35 -11.24 3.12
CA GLU A 423 6.13 -11.75 1.98
C GLU A 423 5.53 -11.30 0.64
N HIS A 424 4.21 -11.35 0.53
CA HIS A 424 3.49 -10.84 -0.62
C HIS A 424 3.66 -9.33 -0.78
N SER A 425 3.61 -8.58 0.33
CA SER A 425 3.78 -7.11 0.36
C SER A 425 5.09 -6.66 -0.29
N VAL A 426 6.20 -7.29 0.07
CA VAL A 426 7.53 -6.89 -0.39
C VAL A 426 8.00 -7.60 -1.67
N ARG A 427 7.14 -8.39 -2.35
CA ARG A 427 7.53 -9.27 -3.47
C ARG A 427 8.09 -8.58 -4.72
N GLU A 428 7.63 -7.35 -5.00
CA GLU A 428 8.04 -6.59 -6.20
C GLU A 428 9.20 -5.63 -5.92
N TYR A 429 9.59 -5.44 -4.65
CA TYR A 429 10.66 -4.52 -4.27
C TYR A 429 11.93 -4.74 -5.14
N PRO A 430 12.59 -3.67 -5.63
CA PRO A 430 12.33 -2.25 -5.37
C PRO A 430 11.31 -1.59 -6.31
N LYS A 431 10.55 -2.37 -7.10
CA LYS A 431 9.47 -1.81 -7.90
C LYS A 431 8.27 -1.51 -7.02
N GLU A 432 7.50 -0.52 -7.42
CA GLU A 432 6.22 -0.21 -6.80
C GLU A 432 5.27 -1.40 -6.85
N ASN A 433 4.57 -1.59 -5.73
CA ASN A 433 3.50 -2.56 -5.55
C ASN A 433 2.29 -1.89 -4.89
N GLY A 434 1.09 -2.04 -5.47
CA GLY A 434 -0.14 -1.61 -4.80
C GLY A 434 -0.34 -2.34 -3.45
N GLY A 435 0.01 -3.62 -3.42
CA GLY A 435 -0.05 -4.43 -2.21
C GLY A 435 1.11 -4.22 -1.23
N PHE A 436 1.91 -3.16 -1.32
CA PHE A 436 2.90 -2.88 -0.27
C PHE A 436 2.18 -2.43 1.00
N LEU A 437 2.33 -3.15 2.11
CA LEU A 437 1.63 -2.89 3.37
C LEU A 437 2.39 -1.90 4.25
N HIS A 438 1.73 -0.81 4.61
CA HIS A 438 2.05 0.00 5.79
C HIS A 438 1.51 -0.69 7.03
N VAL A 439 2.16 -0.49 8.18
CA VAL A 439 1.87 -1.25 9.40
C VAL A 439 1.83 -0.36 10.65
N SER A 440 0.99 -0.73 11.62
CA SER A 440 1.01 -0.24 13.00
C SER A 440 0.95 -1.41 13.98
N GLY A 441 1.48 -1.22 15.19
CA GLY A 441 1.56 -2.24 16.24
C GLY A 441 2.55 -3.38 15.97
N MET A 442 3.40 -3.22 14.96
CA MET A 442 4.46 -4.16 14.61
C MET A 442 5.57 -3.46 13.82
N PHE A 443 6.73 -4.11 13.74
CA PHE A 443 7.74 -3.81 12.73
C PHE A 443 8.32 -5.10 12.14
N PHE A 444 8.90 -5.02 10.94
CA PHE A 444 9.53 -6.17 10.32
C PHE A 444 10.76 -5.83 9.48
N ASN A 445 11.62 -6.83 9.32
CA ASN A 445 12.85 -6.75 8.57
C ASN A 445 12.77 -7.61 7.31
N TYR A 446 13.23 -7.11 6.18
CA TYR A 446 13.27 -7.85 4.93
C TYR A 446 14.55 -7.62 4.11
N ASP A 447 14.93 -8.61 3.30
CA ASP A 447 15.94 -8.48 2.24
C ASP A 447 15.28 -8.59 0.86
N GLY A 448 15.02 -7.45 0.24
CA GLY A 448 14.46 -7.34 -1.11
C GLY A 448 15.32 -7.94 -2.23
N LYS A 449 16.57 -8.38 -1.94
CA LYS A 449 17.39 -9.16 -2.88
C LYS A 449 17.30 -10.68 -2.67
N ALA A 450 16.63 -11.14 -1.61
CA ALA A 450 16.33 -12.55 -1.39
C ALA A 450 15.27 -13.06 -2.40
N PRO A 451 15.18 -14.38 -2.61
CA PRO A 451 14.12 -14.98 -3.42
C PRO A 451 12.73 -14.53 -2.93
N VAL A 452 11.79 -14.34 -3.87
CA VAL A 452 10.39 -14.01 -3.52
C VAL A 452 9.80 -15.13 -2.68
N GLY A 453 9.13 -14.78 -1.57
CA GLY A 453 8.63 -15.72 -0.57
C GLY A 453 9.64 -16.07 0.54
N GLU A 454 10.86 -15.56 0.45
CA GLU A 454 11.91 -15.67 1.49
C GLU A 454 12.53 -14.30 1.80
N ARG A 455 11.77 -13.21 1.60
CA ARG A 455 12.25 -11.83 1.79
C ARG A 455 12.09 -11.38 3.22
N VAL A 456 11.00 -11.73 3.89
CA VAL A 456 10.74 -11.35 5.29
C VAL A 456 11.57 -12.23 6.21
N LEU A 457 12.46 -11.59 6.95
CA LEU A 457 13.47 -12.22 7.79
C LEU A 457 12.96 -12.39 9.23
N SER A 458 12.47 -11.30 9.82
CA SER A 458 11.94 -11.27 11.18
C SER A 458 10.78 -10.28 11.28
N VAL A 459 9.86 -10.57 12.18
CA VAL A 459 8.65 -9.78 12.45
C VAL A 459 8.49 -9.68 13.95
N PHE A 460 8.24 -8.48 14.45
CA PHE A 460 8.08 -8.17 15.86
C PHE A 460 6.76 -7.45 16.09
N VAL A 461 5.96 -7.91 17.03
CA VAL A 461 4.60 -7.44 17.31
C VAL A 461 4.54 -6.82 18.70
N ASP A 462 3.82 -5.71 18.85
CA ASP A 462 3.52 -5.14 20.15
C ASP A 462 2.39 -5.94 20.83
N THR A 463 2.75 -6.67 21.89
CA THR A 463 1.82 -7.47 22.69
C THR A 463 1.39 -6.74 23.97
N GLY A 464 1.68 -5.44 24.09
CA GLY A 464 1.40 -4.61 25.28
C GLY A 464 2.41 -4.79 26.42
N GLY A 465 3.57 -5.39 26.12
CA GLY A 465 4.69 -5.58 27.05
C GLY A 465 5.63 -4.37 27.14
N GLU A 466 6.76 -4.51 27.86
CA GLU A 466 7.84 -3.51 27.84
C GLU A 466 8.67 -3.56 26.54
N THR A 467 8.53 -4.64 25.76
CA THR A 467 9.27 -4.91 24.52
C THR A 467 8.32 -5.55 23.50
N TYR A 468 8.67 -5.42 22.21
CA TYR A 468 8.03 -6.21 21.16
C TYR A 468 8.40 -7.69 21.28
N ASP A 469 7.46 -8.57 20.97
CA ASP A 469 7.67 -10.01 20.90
C ASP A 469 7.88 -10.45 19.44
N GLU A 470 8.76 -11.43 19.22
CA GLU A 470 8.92 -12.03 17.89
C GLU A 470 7.64 -12.78 17.49
N LEU A 471 7.26 -12.68 16.21
CA LEU A 471 6.06 -13.30 15.67
C LEU A 471 6.06 -14.82 15.85
N ASN A 472 5.05 -15.33 16.54
CA ASN A 472 4.81 -16.75 16.69
C ASN A 472 3.93 -17.26 15.54
N LEU A 473 4.50 -18.08 14.65
CA LEU A 473 3.81 -18.57 13.45
C LEU A 473 2.56 -19.42 13.72
N GLU A 474 2.47 -20.04 14.90
CA GLU A 474 1.33 -20.89 15.29
C GLU A 474 0.23 -20.13 16.06
N GLU A 475 0.53 -18.91 16.52
CA GLU A 475 -0.39 -18.09 17.31
C GLU A 475 -1.33 -17.28 16.41
N THR A 476 -2.51 -16.94 16.92
CA THR A 476 -3.49 -16.09 16.23
C THR A 476 -3.39 -14.67 16.74
N TYR A 477 -3.43 -13.72 15.80
CA TYR A 477 -3.38 -12.29 16.04
C TYR A 477 -4.64 -11.65 15.48
N THR A 478 -5.19 -10.68 16.22
CA THR A 478 -6.27 -9.81 15.76
C THR A 478 -5.67 -8.63 15.00
N VAL A 479 -5.98 -8.52 13.72
CA VAL A 479 -5.40 -7.57 12.77
C VAL A 479 -6.50 -6.70 12.17
N ALA A 480 -6.32 -5.40 12.16
CA ALA A 480 -7.15 -4.46 11.41
C ALA A 480 -6.59 -4.26 9.99
N THR A 481 -7.47 -4.19 9.00
CA THR A 481 -7.12 -3.77 7.63
C THR A 481 -8.34 -3.16 6.93
N ASN A 482 -8.21 -2.77 5.67
CA ASN A 482 -9.35 -2.36 4.86
C ASN A 482 -10.05 -3.56 4.22
N SER A 483 -11.37 -3.46 4.00
CA SER A 483 -12.21 -4.54 3.47
C SER A 483 -11.70 -5.10 2.15
N PHE A 484 -11.17 -4.26 1.25
CA PHE A 484 -10.53 -4.70 0.00
C PHE A 484 -9.38 -5.69 0.24
N THR A 485 -8.47 -5.38 1.17
CA THR A 485 -7.32 -6.23 1.50
C THR A 485 -7.76 -7.47 2.28
N ALA A 486 -8.73 -7.32 3.20
CA ALA A 486 -9.31 -8.44 3.95
C ALA A 486 -9.93 -9.50 3.02
N LYS A 487 -10.64 -9.08 1.97
CA LYS A 487 -11.24 -9.95 0.94
C LYS A 487 -10.21 -10.55 -0.04
N GLY A 488 -8.91 -10.34 0.18
CA GLY A 488 -7.83 -10.87 -0.66
C GLY A 488 -7.45 -9.99 -1.85
N GLY A 489 -7.94 -8.74 -1.90
CA GLY A 489 -7.52 -7.72 -2.87
C GLY A 489 -6.00 -7.57 -2.93
N ASP A 490 -5.47 -7.08 -4.06
CA ASP A 490 -4.03 -7.03 -4.35
C ASP A 490 -3.29 -8.40 -4.27
N GLY A 491 -4.02 -9.52 -4.14
CA GLY A 491 -3.51 -10.89 -4.08
C GLY A 491 -3.17 -11.39 -2.68
N PHE A 492 -3.78 -10.82 -1.63
CA PHE A 492 -3.60 -11.28 -0.25
C PHE A 492 -4.41 -12.56 0.03
N ASP A 493 -4.06 -13.66 -0.65
CA ASP A 493 -4.80 -14.92 -0.61
C ASP A 493 -4.99 -15.48 0.82
N SER A 494 -4.02 -15.29 1.72
CA SER A 494 -4.14 -15.71 3.12
C SER A 494 -5.24 -14.94 3.86
N PHE A 495 -5.43 -13.66 3.53
CA PHE A 495 -6.48 -12.84 4.10
C PHE A 495 -7.84 -13.17 3.48
N GLY A 496 -7.91 -13.29 2.15
CA GLY A 496 -9.14 -13.73 1.48
C GLY A 496 -9.64 -15.09 1.99
N LYS A 497 -8.72 -16.03 2.26
CA LYS A 497 -9.08 -17.30 2.90
C LYS A 497 -9.60 -17.14 4.33
N ALA A 498 -9.02 -16.24 5.13
CA ALA A 498 -9.52 -15.93 6.46
C ALA A 498 -10.93 -15.31 6.42
N TYR A 499 -11.16 -14.46 5.42
CA TYR A 499 -12.47 -13.87 5.13
C TYR A 499 -13.51 -14.94 4.78
N GLU A 500 -13.23 -15.80 3.80
CA GLU A 500 -14.11 -16.92 3.42
C GLU A 500 -14.42 -17.89 4.58
N GLU A 501 -13.49 -18.03 5.53
CA GLU A 501 -13.66 -18.85 6.73
C GLU A 501 -14.46 -18.16 7.85
N GLY A 502 -14.94 -16.93 7.63
CA GLY A 502 -15.74 -16.16 8.59
C GLY A 502 -14.94 -15.64 9.78
N ARG A 503 -13.62 -15.41 9.60
CA ARG A 503 -12.72 -14.91 10.66
C ARG A 503 -12.58 -13.38 10.67
N VAL A 504 -13.54 -12.67 10.10
CA VAL A 504 -13.49 -11.21 9.89
C VAL A 504 -14.80 -10.57 10.37
N THR A 505 -14.68 -9.41 11.00
CA THR A 505 -15.80 -8.54 11.37
C THR A 505 -15.63 -7.19 10.68
N GLU A 506 -16.68 -6.69 10.02
CA GLU A 506 -16.70 -5.39 9.35
C GLU A 506 -17.65 -4.42 10.09
N PRO A 507 -17.16 -3.65 11.07
CA PRO A 507 -17.99 -2.77 11.90
C PRO A 507 -18.54 -1.53 11.18
N GLY A 508 -18.33 -1.36 9.87
CA GLY A 508 -18.93 -0.30 9.05
C GLY A 508 -18.21 1.06 9.07
N PHE A 509 -17.07 1.21 9.75
CA PHE A 509 -16.30 2.46 9.75
C PHE A 509 -15.50 2.61 8.47
N THR A 510 -15.62 3.73 7.76
CA THR A 510 -14.88 3.95 6.51
C THR A 510 -13.47 4.50 6.76
N ASP A 511 -12.57 4.22 5.83
CA ASP A 511 -11.15 4.60 5.90
C ASP A 511 -10.91 6.11 6.11
N TRP A 512 -11.67 6.97 5.42
CA TRP A 512 -11.55 8.41 5.58
C TRP A 512 -12.10 8.93 6.93
N GLU A 513 -13.16 8.33 7.48
CA GLU A 513 -13.68 8.68 8.82
C GLU A 513 -12.67 8.32 9.92
N MET A 514 -12.03 7.16 9.79
CA MET A 514 -10.97 6.74 10.71
C MET A 514 -9.77 7.70 10.67
N PHE A 515 -9.39 8.15 9.47
CA PHE A 515 -8.36 9.16 9.31
C PHE A 515 -8.77 10.49 9.96
N GLU A 516 -9.99 10.96 9.70
CA GLU A 516 -10.50 12.22 10.25
C GLU A 516 -10.50 12.19 11.78
N GLU A 517 -11.08 11.15 12.38
CA GLU A 517 -11.14 11.02 13.84
C GLU A 517 -9.73 10.98 14.44
N HIS A 518 -8.82 10.23 13.81
CA HIS A 518 -7.44 10.17 14.27
C HIS A 518 -6.76 11.54 14.18
N ALA A 519 -6.90 12.25 13.06
CA ALA A 519 -6.40 13.61 12.91
C ALA A 519 -6.97 14.57 13.96
N GLN A 520 -8.28 14.50 14.22
CA GLN A 520 -8.94 15.34 15.22
C GLN A 520 -8.42 15.08 16.64
N SER A 521 -7.89 13.89 16.93
CA SER A 521 -7.21 13.62 18.19
C SER A 521 -5.94 14.46 18.40
N PHE A 522 -5.37 15.02 17.32
CA PHE A 522 -4.22 15.93 17.32
C PHE A 522 -4.58 17.40 17.11
N ALA A 523 -5.87 17.80 17.21
CA ALA A 523 -6.31 19.16 16.87
C ALA A 523 -5.59 20.29 17.65
N ASP A 524 -5.10 20.01 18.87
CA ASP A 524 -4.38 21.00 19.69
C ASP A 524 -2.88 21.13 19.34
N GLU A 525 -2.27 20.11 18.73
CA GLU A 525 -0.82 20.03 18.49
C GLU A 525 -0.42 19.97 17.02
N GLY A 526 -1.35 19.57 16.14
CA GLY A 526 -1.11 19.33 14.73
C GLY A 526 -0.57 17.92 14.45
N VAL A 527 -0.75 17.46 13.22
CA VAL A 527 -0.32 16.13 12.75
C VAL A 527 1.15 16.20 12.32
N GLU A 528 2.02 15.51 13.06
CA GLU A 528 3.47 15.44 12.82
C GLU A 528 4.01 13.99 12.85
N PRO A 529 3.50 13.07 12.02
CA PRO A 529 4.03 11.71 11.96
C PRO A 529 5.40 11.72 11.29
N TYR A 530 6.23 10.76 11.68
CA TYR A 530 7.56 10.51 11.11
C TYR A 530 7.73 9.01 10.81
N GLU A 531 8.78 8.67 10.08
CA GLU A 531 9.13 7.27 9.81
C GLU A 531 9.81 6.68 11.06
N GLU A 532 9.24 5.58 11.57
CA GLU A 532 9.61 4.97 12.85
C GLU A 532 10.38 3.66 12.66
N ARG A 533 10.77 3.33 11.41
CA ARG A 533 11.43 2.07 11.04
C ARG A 533 10.54 0.87 11.32
N ARG A 534 9.25 1.01 11.01
CA ARG A 534 8.28 -0.09 11.01
C ARG A 534 8.54 -1.10 9.88
N ILE A 535 9.15 -0.66 8.77
CA ILE A 535 9.38 -1.50 7.59
C ILE A 535 10.84 -1.39 7.10
N ASN A 536 11.66 -2.38 7.42
CA ASN A 536 13.12 -2.27 7.29
C ASN A 536 13.69 -3.11 6.14
N GLN A 537 14.11 -2.45 5.06
CA GLN A 537 14.96 -3.08 4.05
C GLN A 537 16.41 -3.15 4.55
N VAL A 538 16.80 -4.31 5.10
CA VAL A 538 18.06 -4.37 5.85
C VAL A 538 19.29 -4.42 4.96
N ARG A 539 19.19 -4.86 3.70
CA ARG A 539 20.33 -4.88 2.78
C ARG A 539 20.51 -3.53 2.09
N LEU A 540 21.61 -2.85 2.43
CA LEU A 540 22.07 -1.62 1.80
C LEU A 540 23.13 -1.97 0.75
N SER A 541 22.77 -1.89 -0.54
CA SER A 541 23.70 -2.29 -1.61
C SER A 541 23.39 -1.68 -2.96
N GLY A 542 24.43 -1.49 -3.78
CA GLY A 542 24.32 -1.22 -5.21
C GLY A 542 25.10 -2.22 -6.06
N GLU A 543 25.27 -1.94 -7.35
CA GLU A 543 26.02 -2.83 -8.26
C GLU A 543 27.51 -2.91 -7.91
N ASN A 544 28.02 -1.90 -7.19
CA ASN A 544 29.40 -1.78 -6.79
C ASN A 544 29.53 -0.99 -5.47
N ARG A 545 30.75 -0.90 -4.93
CA ARG A 545 31.05 -0.23 -3.65
C ARG A 545 30.63 1.25 -3.59
N TYR A 546 30.61 1.94 -4.72
CA TYR A 546 30.24 3.36 -4.77
C TYR A 546 28.74 3.52 -4.61
N GLU A 547 27.97 2.67 -5.30
CA GLU A 547 26.51 2.64 -5.15
C GLU A 547 26.07 2.04 -3.81
N THR A 548 26.85 1.11 -3.22
CA THR A 548 26.62 0.68 -1.83
C THR A 548 26.80 1.84 -0.86
N ALA A 549 27.81 2.71 -1.05
CA ALA A 549 27.98 3.91 -0.24
C ALA A 549 26.77 4.86 -0.37
N ILE A 550 26.23 5.01 -1.58
CA ILE A 550 25.02 5.79 -1.83
C ILE A 550 23.79 5.15 -1.16
N ALA A 551 23.65 3.83 -1.20
CA ALA A 551 22.58 3.13 -0.49
C ALA A 551 22.66 3.32 1.03
N VAL A 552 23.87 3.31 1.60
CA VAL A 552 24.10 3.64 3.02
C VAL A 552 23.73 5.10 3.32
N SER A 553 24.08 6.03 2.43
CA SER A 553 23.72 7.45 2.55
C SER A 553 22.21 7.68 2.54
N LYS A 554 21.49 7.03 1.61
CA LYS A 554 20.02 7.09 1.51
C LYS A 554 19.32 6.55 2.77
N GLN A 555 19.91 5.58 3.46
CA GLN A 555 19.35 5.01 4.69
C GLN A 555 19.50 5.96 5.89
N GLY A 556 20.64 6.63 6.02
CA GLY A 556 20.94 7.44 7.21
C GLY A 556 20.52 8.90 7.11
N TRP A 557 20.39 9.45 5.90
CA TRP A 557 20.29 10.89 5.68
C TRP A 557 19.26 11.25 4.61
N GLU A 558 18.19 11.93 5.02
CA GLU A 558 17.30 12.62 4.09
C GLU A 558 18.00 13.83 3.45
N SER A 559 18.74 14.58 4.28
CA SER A 559 19.59 15.71 3.89
C SER A 559 20.88 15.72 4.72
N ALA A 560 21.92 16.39 4.23
CA ALA A 560 23.17 16.62 4.95
C ALA A 560 23.89 17.84 4.40
N ASP A 561 24.30 18.78 5.26
CA ASP A 561 25.05 19.97 4.84
C ASP A 561 26.47 19.65 4.33
N THR A 562 27.03 18.54 4.81
CA THR A 562 28.40 18.11 4.54
C THR A 562 28.43 16.66 4.05
N VAL A 563 29.35 16.36 3.14
CA VAL A 563 29.71 14.98 2.75
C VAL A 563 31.18 14.69 2.98
N VAL A 564 31.51 13.50 3.47
CA VAL A 564 32.90 13.04 3.59
C VAL A 564 33.26 12.19 2.38
N ILE A 565 34.26 12.60 1.62
CA ILE A 565 34.70 11.94 0.39
C ILE A 565 35.96 11.13 0.65
N ALA A 566 35.83 9.80 0.54
CA ALA A 566 36.92 8.85 0.69
C ALA A 566 37.14 8.02 -0.57
N ARG A 567 38.36 7.56 -0.81
CA ARG A 567 38.63 6.70 -1.97
C ARG A 567 38.17 5.27 -1.72
N GLY A 568 37.40 4.69 -2.65
CA GLY A 568 36.84 3.34 -2.49
C GLY A 568 37.79 2.17 -2.78
N ASP A 569 38.95 2.38 -3.40
CA ASP A 569 39.88 1.29 -3.79
C ASP A 569 41.05 1.08 -2.81
N GLN A 570 41.26 1.99 -1.86
CA GLN A 570 42.29 1.94 -0.82
C GLN A 570 41.78 2.56 0.49
N TYR A 571 42.05 1.92 1.62
CA TYR A 571 41.49 2.30 2.93
C TYR A 571 42.34 3.29 3.75
N ALA A 572 43.64 3.41 3.43
CA ALA A 572 44.63 3.91 4.38
C ALA A 572 44.33 5.30 4.97
N ASP A 573 43.81 6.22 4.16
CA ASP A 573 43.53 7.61 4.55
C ASP A 573 42.11 7.80 5.11
N ALA A 574 41.26 6.78 5.07
CA ALA A 574 39.86 6.87 5.47
C ALA A 574 39.51 6.00 6.69
N LEU A 575 40.41 5.13 7.17
CA LEU A 575 40.14 4.25 8.32
C LEU A 575 39.71 4.98 9.59
N THR A 576 40.07 6.25 9.72
CA THR A 576 39.80 7.07 10.91
C THR A 576 38.71 8.11 10.65
N ALA A 577 37.94 7.95 9.57
CA ALA A 577 36.97 8.94 9.10
C ALA A 577 35.68 9.01 9.93
N ALA A 578 35.27 7.89 10.55
CA ALA A 578 33.96 7.77 11.18
C ALA A 578 33.68 8.87 12.23
N PRO A 579 34.60 9.19 13.17
CA PRO A 579 34.34 10.29 14.13
C PRO A 579 34.17 11.65 13.48
N LEU A 580 34.88 11.92 12.37
CA LEU A 580 34.75 13.19 11.66
C LEU A 580 33.45 13.27 10.88
N ALA A 581 33.03 12.14 10.30
CA ALA A 581 31.75 12.06 9.60
C ALA A 581 30.58 12.29 10.58
N ASP A 582 30.63 11.66 11.74
CA ASP A 582 29.63 11.78 12.81
C ASP A 582 29.53 13.22 13.36
N GLN A 583 30.67 13.85 13.68
CA GLN A 583 30.71 15.26 14.11
C GLN A 583 30.04 16.23 13.12
N ASN A 584 30.07 15.91 11.83
CA ASN A 584 29.48 16.73 10.77
C ASN A 584 28.10 16.22 10.32
N GLU A 585 27.52 15.24 11.02
CA GLU A 585 26.26 14.58 10.64
C GLU A 585 26.25 14.14 9.16
N ALA A 586 27.39 13.64 8.69
CA ALA A 586 27.68 13.49 7.27
C ALA A 586 27.84 12.02 6.83
N PRO A 587 27.31 11.63 5.66
CA PRO A 587 27.64 10.33 5.08
C PRO A 587 29.08 10.29 4.58
N ILE A 588 29.68 9.09 4.59
CA ILE A 588 30.94 8.81 3.89
C ILE A 588 30.61 8.28 2.48
N LEU A 589 30.82 9.11 1.47
CA LEU A 589 30.69 8.73 0.06
C LEU A 589 32.04 8.31 -0.53
N LEU A 590 32.00 7.36 -1.46
CA LEU A 590 33.20 6.79 -2.07
C LEU A 590 33.46 7.33 -3.47
N THR A 591 34.73 7.64 -3.75
CA THR A 591 35.19 8.10 -5.06
C THR A 591 36.30 7.22 -5.64
N ARG A 592 36.57 7.35 -6.94
CA ARG A 592 37.80 6.82 -7.55
C ARG A 592 38.94 7.83 -7.29
N SER A 593 40.18 7.39 -7.46
CA SER A 593 41.33 8.29 -7.22
C SER A 593 41.34 9.52 -8.13
N GLY A 594 40.86 9.39 -9.38
CA GLY A 594 40.99 10.40 -10.43
C GLY A 594 39.69 11.08 -10.89
N ALA A 595 38.53 10.63 -10.43
CA ALA A 595 37.22 11.18 -10.82
C ALA A 595 36.15 10.70 -9.82
N LEU A 596 35.09 11.48 -9.63
CA LEU A 596 33.91 11.05 -8.89
C LEU A 596 33.35 9.75 -9.49
N ALA A 597 32.85 8.88 -8.61
CA ALA A 597 32.17 7.68 -9.05
C ALA A 597 30.76 8.04 -9.55
N SER A 598 30.24 7.22 -10.46
CA SER A 598 28.86 7.36 -10.95
C SER A 598 27.87 7.34 -9.77
N GLY A 599 26.84 8.18 -9.79
CA GLY A 599 25.86 8.27 -8.71
C GLY A 599 26.23 9.29 -7.61
N VAL A 600 27.52 9.55 -7.39
CA VAL A 600 27.96 10.35 -6.23
C VAL A 600 27.54 11.81 -6.35
N ALA A 601 27.65 12.39 -7.55
CA ALA A 601 27.21 13.76 -7.78
C ALA A 601 25.69 13.90 -7.61
N GLU A 602 24.90 12.93 -8.09
CA GLU A 602 23.46 12.94 -7.89
C GLU A 602 23.08 12.79 -6.41
N GLU A 603 23.81 11.96 -5.66
CA GLU A 603 23.56 11.77 -4.22
C GLU A 603 23.91 13.02 -3.40
N ILE A 604 25.03 13.69 -3.71
CA ILE A 604 25.38 14.98 -3.10
C ILE A 604 24.26 16.01 -3.33
N ALA A 605 23.74 16.06 -4.57
CA ALA A 605 22.65 16.97 -4.90
C ALA A 605 21.34 16.61 -4.17
N ARG A 606 21.03 15.31 -4.01
CA ARG A 606 19.86 14.83 -3.24
C ARG A 606 19.94 15.29 -1.78
N LEU A 607 21.12 15.16 -1.17
CA LEU A 607 21.35 15.56 0.21
C LEU A 607 21.28 17.08 0.43
N GLY A 608 21.36 17.88 -0.64
CA GLY A 608 21.45 19.33 -0.54
C GLY A 608 22.78 19.83 0.03
N ALA A 609 23.84 19.01 -0.02
CA ALA A 609 25.11 19.32 0.60
C ALA A 609 25.76 20.56 -0.02
N THR A 610 26.40 21.36 0.84
CA THR A 610 27.14 22.57 0.45
C THR A 610 28.63 22.49 0.79
N ASN A 611 29.03 21.49 1.58
CA ASN A 611 30.42 21.28 1.99
C ASN A 611 30.89 19.86 1.65
N ALA A 612 32.16 19.71 1.29
CA ALA A 612 32.79 18.42 1.08
C ALA A 612 34.14 18.30 1.77
N ILE A 613 34.30 17.27 2.60
CA ILE A 613 35.57 16.94 3.26
C ILE A 613 36.26 15.81 2.51
N VAL A 614 37.35 16.11 1.81
CA VAL A 614 38.12 15.13 1.04
C VAL A 614 39.27 14.55 1.87
N LEU A 615 39.25 13.24 2.07
CA LEU A 615 40.26 12.54 2.88
C LEU A 615 41.47 12.07 2.05
N GLY A 616 42.66 12.39 2.58
CA GLY A 616 43.95 12.02 2.02
C GLY A 616 44.56 13.06 1.07
N GLY A 617 45.84 12.88 0.78
CA GLY A 617 46.57 13.75 -0.15
C GLY A 617 46.14 13.59 -1.62
N THR A 618 46.73 14.39 -2.52
CA THR A 618 46.39 14.39 -3.97
C THR A 618 46.71 13.09 -4.70
N LYS A 619 47.50 12.19 -4.11
CA LYS A 619 47.71 10.82 -4.62
C LYS A 619 46.62 9.84 -4.19
N ALA A 620 45.88 10.17 -3.15
CA ALA A 620 44.71 9.42 -2.71
C ALA A 620 43.52 9.87 -3.55
N VAL A 621 43.06 11.10 -3.35
CA VAL A 621 41.99 11.74 -4.12
C VAL A 621 42.59 12.91 -4.88
N SER A 622 42.60 12.84 -6.21
CA SER A 622 43.26 13.81 -7.08
C SER A 622 42.67 15.22 -6.98
N ALA A 623 43.38 16.19 -7.58
CA ALA A 623 42.85 17.53 -7.74
C ALA A 623 41.64 17.58 -8.71
N ASP A 624 41.55 16.63 -9.65
CA ASP A 624 40.44 16.56 -10.61
C ASP A 624 39.12 16.26 -9.88
N VAL A 625 39.14 15.36 -8.89
CA VAL A 625 37.96 15.09 -8.03
C VAL A 625 37.54 16.32 -7.24
N VAL A 626 38.49 17.11 -6.72
CA VAL A 626 38.17 18.35 -6.02
C VAL A 626 37.54 19.36 -6.96
N ALA A 627 38.08 19.50 -8.17
CA ALA A 627 37.48 20.38 -9.18
C ALA A 627 36.06 19.94 -9.56
N GLU A 628 35.80 18.64 -9.69
CA GLU A 628 34.44 18.10 -9.92
C GLU A 628 33.49 18.41 -8.76
N LEU A 629 33.96 18.39 -7.51
CA LEU A 629 33.16 18.78 -6.33
C LEU A 629 32.90 20.29 -6.27
N GLU A 630 33.91 21.11 -6.57
CA GLU A 630 33.76 22.58 -6.68
C GLU A 630 32.81 22.98 -7.82
N GLU A 631 32.75 22.21 -8.91
CA GLU A 631 31.78 22.39 -10.00
C GLU A 631 30.32 22.08 -9.58
N LEU A 632 30.13 21.37 -8.47
CA LEU A 632 28.81 21.18 -7.82
C LEU A 632 28.50 22.27 -6.79
N ASP A 633 29.26 23.39 -6.80
CA ASP A 633 29.13 24.53 -5.88
C ASP A 633 29.41 24.19 -4.39
N LEU A 634 30.22 23.15 -4.13
CA LEU A 634 30.64 22.76 -2.77
C LEU A 634 31.86 23.56 -2.28
N ASP A 635 31.89 23.92 -1.00
CA ASP A 635 33.12 24.33 -0.32
C ASP A 635 33.94 23.08 0.06
N VAL A 636 35.12 22.92 -0.55
CA VAL A 636 35.90 21.68 -0.45
C VAL A 636 37.09 21.84 0.50
N GLN A 637 37.00 21.19 1.65
CA GLN A 637 38.10 21.04 2.60
C GLN A 637 38.86 19.74 2.34
N ARG A 638 40.19 19.80 2.29
CA ARG A 638 41.03 18.59 2.20
C ARG A 638 41.74 18.33 3.51
N ILE A 639 41.59 17.12 4.03
CA ILE A 639 42.27 16.66 5.24
C ILE A 639 43.15 15.45 4.89
N GLY A 640 44.47 15.61 4.93
CA GLY A 640 45.39 14.51 4.67
C GLY A 640 46.85 14.89 4.77
N GLY A 641 47.70 13.89 5.03
CA GLY A 641 49.15 14.07 5.19
C GLY A 641 49.99 13.25 4.21
N GLU A 642 51.30 13.19 4.46
CA GLU A 642 52.24 12.44 3.61
C GLU A 642 52.05 10.92 3.74
N THR A 643 51.64 10.46 4.93
CA THR A 643 51.35 9.07 5.23
C THR A 643 49.99 8.93 5.91
N ARG A 644 49.49 7.68 5.98
CA ARG A 644 48.26 7.36 6.71
C ARG A 644 48.27 7.80 8.17
N TYR A 645 49.45 7.87 8.78
CA TYR A 645 49.60 8.30 10.17
C TYR A 645 49.46 9.82 10.28
N ASP A 646 50.00 10.57 9.32
CA ASP A 646 49.82 12.01 9.23
C ASP A 646 48.37 12.37 8.92
N THR A 647 47.70 11.60 8.04
CA THR A 647 46.27 11.76 7.76
C THR A 647 45.43 11.49 9.02
N ALA A 648 45.70 10.42 9.77
CA ALA A 648 44.98 10.13 11.01
C ALA A 648 45.12 11.25 12.05
N VAL A 649 46.32 11.82 12.20
CA VAL A 649 46.56 12.98 13.07
C VAL A 649 45.85 14.23 12.54
N ALA A 650 45.84 14.46 11.23
CA ALA A 650 45.12 15.59 10.65
C ALA A 650 43.61 15.49 10.89
N ILE A 651 43.02 14.29 10.79
CA ILE A 651 41.62 14.06 11.13
C ILE A 651 41.39 14.28 12.63
N ALA A 652 42.24 13.73 13.51
CA ALA A 652 42.12 13.91 14.96
C ALA A 652 42.16 15.40 15.39
N ASN A 653 42.97 16.22 14.70
CA ASN A 653 43.07 17.65 14.99
C ASN A 653 41.87 18.48 14.49
N GLU A 654 41.04 17.93 13.60
CA GLU A 654 39.80 18.56 13.15
C GLU A 654 38.62 18.25 14.09
N LEU A 655 38.76 17.23 14.93
CA LEU A 655 37.70 16.86 15.88
C LEU A 655 37.60 17.90 17.00
N GLU A 656 36.41 18.44 17.19
CA GLU A 656 36.06 19.33 18.29
C GLU A 656 35.67 18.51 19.52
N THR A 657 36.65 17.83 20.12
CA THR A 657 36.40 16.91 21.24
C THR A 657 37.07 17.36 22.55
N ALA A 658 36.35 17.15 23.66
CA ALA A 658 36.90 17.25 25.00
C ALA A 658 37.43 15.89 25.53
N ALA A 659 37.35 14.84 24.72
CA ALA A 659 37.80 13.50 25.09
C ALA A 659 39.29 13.53 25.45
N THR A 660 39.60 13.04 26.64
CA THR A 660 40.99 12.83 27.08
C THR A 660 41.49 11.43 26.72
N ASP A 661 40.75 10.70 25.89
CA ASP A 661 41.09 9.37 25.46
C ASP A 661 40.97 9.16 23.95
N ALA A 662 41.84 8.30 23.42
CA ALA A 662 41.91 8.00 22.00
C ALA A 662 41.81 6.49 21.72
N VAL A 663 41.26 6.14 20.57
CA VAL A 663 41.21 4.75 20.10
C VAL A 663 42.46 4.46 19.28
N VAL A 664 43.17 3.37 19.57
CA VAL A 664 44.40 3.01 18.87
C VAL A 664 44.21 1.67 18.15
N VAL A 665 44.45 1.69 16.84
CA VAL A 665 44.30 0.51 15.96
C VAL A 665 45.51 0.34 15.05
N SER A 666 45.66 -0.84 14.44
CA SER A 666 46.74 -1.08 13.49
C SER A 666 46.52 -0.28 12.21
N GLY A 667 47.51 0.53 11.81
CA GLY A 667 47.50 1.21 10.52
C GLY A 667 47.92 0.32 9.34
N LEU A 668 48.34 -0.93 9.56
CA LEU A 668 48.78 -1.83 8.50
C LEU A 668 47.69 -2.81 8.03
N ASN A 669 46.58 -2.89 8.77
CA ASN A 669 45.42 -3.70 8.45
C ASN A 669 44.15 -2.88 8.76
N PHE A 670 42.98 -3.32 8.31
CA PHE A 670 41.73 -2.54 8.42
C PHE A 670 40.67 -3.09 9.40
N PRO A 671 40.53 -4.41 9.67
CA PRO A 671 39.33 -4.91 10.36
C PRO A 671 39.11 -4.30 11.74
N ASP A 672 40.17 -4.16 12.54
CA ASP A 672 40.05 -3.59 13.89
C ASP A 672 39.63 -2.12 13.86
N ALA A 673 40.09 -1.35 12.86
CA ALA A 673 39.66 0.04 12.64
C ALA A 673 38.19 0.13 12.23
N LEU A 674 37.72 -0.81 11.40
CA LEU A 674 36.31 -0.88 11.01
C LEU A 674 35.40 -1.30 12.16
N SER A 675 35.88 -2.13 13.10
CA SER A 675 35.13 -2.44 14.32
C SER A 675 35.14 -1.29 15.32
N ALA A 676 36.16 -0.43 15.27
CA ALA A 676 36.33 0.71 16.15
C ALA A 676 35.56 1.97 15.72
N GLY A 677 35.18 2.06 14.44
CA GLY A 677 34.72 3.29 13.81
C GLY A 677 33.53 3.92 14.52
N SER A 678 32.40 3.21 14.59
CA SER A 678 31.19 3.73 15.23
C SER A 678 31.37 3.98 16.73
N TYR A 679 32.15 3.14 17.42
CA TYR A 679 32.46 3.37 18.85
C TYR A 679 33.19 4.69 19.06
N ALA A 680 34.23 4.93 18.26
CA ALA A 680 35.01 6.14 18.37
C ALA A 680 34.15 7.37 18.04
N ALA A 681 33.28 7.26 17.03
CA ALA A 681 32.37 8.32 16.63
C ALA A 681 31.36 8.68 17.73
N VAL A 682 30.56 7.72 18.20
CA VAL A 682 29.53 7.91 19.25
C VAL A 682 30.09 8.47 20.56
N ASN A 683 31.41 8.37 20.78
CA ASN A 683 32.06 8.87 22.00
C ASN A 683 33.00 10.06 21.75
N ASP A 684 32.93 10.70 20.58
CA ASP A 684 33.76 11.84 20.17
C ASP A 684 35.28 11.56 20.28
N LYS A 685 35.71 10.32 20.04
CA LYS A 685 37.11 9.89 20.19
C LYS A 685 37.85 9.89 18.86
N PRO A 686 39.08 10.43 18.81
CA PRO A 686 39.94 10.25 17.66
C PRO A 686 40.41 8.80 17.54
N ILE A 687 40.50 8.33 16.30
CA ILE A 687 41.17 7.05 15.99
C ILE A 687 42.60 7.35 15.52
N LEU A 688 43.58 6.82 16.24
CA LEU A 688 45.00 6.92 15.93
C LEU A 688 45.54 5.58 15.41
N LEU A 689 46.38 5.66 14.38
CA LEU A 689 46.95 4.48 13.73
C LEU A 689 48.35 4.19 14.25
N THR A 690 48.65 2.94 14.60
CA THR A 690 50.01 2.51 14.98
C THR A 690 50.57 1.45 14.02
N ARG A 691 51.82 1.04 14.20
CA ARG A 691 52.32 -0.20 13.61
C ARG A 691 52.29 -1.31 14.66
N PRO A 692 52.23 -2.59 14.26
CA PRO A 692 52.28 -3.69 15.22
C PRO A 692 53.49 -3.64 16.14
N ASP A 693 54.62 -3.15 15.63
CA ASP A 693 55.94 -3.24 16.25
C ASP A 693 56.51 -1.90 16.79
N ARG A 694 55.82 -0.76 16.56
CA ARG A 694 56.26 0.56 17.02
C ARG A 694 55.20 1.65 16.81
N ILE A 695 55.25 2.70 17.60
CA ILE A 695 54.46 3.92 17.39
C ILE A 695 55.19 4.86 16.40
N PRO A 696 54.58 5.26 15.28
CA PRO A 696 55.14 6.29 14.39
C PRO A 696 55.31 7.63 15.13
N SER A 697 56.37 8.38 14.83
CA SER A 697 56.71 9.60 15.58
C SER A 697 55.60 10.66 15.57
N VAL A 698 54.86 10.81 14.47
CA VAL A 698 53.74 11.75 14.38
C VAL A 698 52.60 11.36 15.34
N ILE A 699 52.37 10.06 15.52
CA ILE A 699 51.35 9.51 16.43
C ILE A 699 51.83 9.60 17.87
N ALA A 700 53.12 9.35 18.13
CA ALA A 700 53.69 9.49 19.47
C ALA A 700 53.55 10.92 20.02
N ASN A 701 53.72 11.94 19.15
CA ASN A 701 53.49 13.34 19.54
C ASN A 701 52.01 13.62 19.81
N GLU A 702 51.12 13.10 18.96
CA GLU A 702 49.67 13.29 19.13
C GLU A 702 49.16 12.62 20.42
N LEU A 703 49.72 11.46 20.78
CA LEU A 703 49.39 10.74 22.01
C LEU A 703 49.71 11.53 23.30
N GLU A 704 50.54 12.58 23.25
CA GLU A 704 50.78 13.45 24.41
C GLU A 704 49.53 14.25 24.82
N ASN A 705 48.52 14.34 23.95
CA ASN A 705 47.26 15.04 24.21
C ASN A 705 46.23 14.19 24.98
N TYR A 706 46.48 12.89 25.19
CA TYR A 706 45.51 11.96 25.78
C TYR A 706 46.04 11.28 27.05
N ASP A 707 45.17 11.14 28.05
CA ASP A 707 45.47 10.51 29.34
C ASP A 707 45.36 8.98 29.29
N THR A 708 44.43 8.47 28.49
CA THR A 708 44.12 7.04 28.34
C THR A 708 43.94 6.66 26.88
N THR A 709 44.08 5.37 26.57
CA THR A 709 43.85 4.86 25.22
C THR A 709 43.09 3.55 25.26
N THR A 710 42.27 3.32 24.23
CA THR A 710 41.59 2.04 24.02
C THR A 710 42.16 1.37 22.78
N ILE A 711 42.86 0.26 22.95
CA ILE A 711 43.39 -0.54 21.86
C ILE A 711 42.29 -1.46 21.35
N ILE A 712 41.93 -1.33 20.08
CA ILE A 712 41.06 -2.31 19.41
C ILE A 712 41.93 -3.18 18.51
N GLY A 713 41.91 -4.49 18.78
CA GLY A 713 42.71 -5.50 18.09
C GLY A 713 43.68 -6.26 19.00
N GLY A 714 43.98 -7.50 18.61
CA GLY A 714 44.86 -8.39 19.38
C GLY A 714 46.33 -7.99 19.30
N SER A 715 47.18 -8.71 20.03
CA SER A 715 48.63 -8.44 20.13
C SER A 715 49.41 -8.58 18.81
N GLN A 716 48.82 -9.18 17.78
CA GLN A 716 49.41 -9.20 16.42
C GLN A 716 49.16 -7.90 15.65
N ALA A 717 48.09 -7.17 15.99
CA ALA A 717 47.73 -5.91 15.37
C ALA A 717 48.45 -4.73 16.05
N VAL A 718 48.54 -4.80 17.38
CA VAL A 718 49.25 -3.86 18.27
C VAL A 718 49.94 -4.69 19.36
N SER A 719 51.26 -4.88 19.28
CA SER A 719 52.00 -5.72 20.24
C SER A 719 51.90 -5.21 21.68
N GLU A 720 52.21 -6.08 22.65
CA GLU A 720 52.26 -5.65 24.06
C GLU A 720 53.36 -4.62 24.31
N ASP A 721 54.48 -4.69 23.60
CA ASP A 721 55.53 -3.67 23.68
C ASP A 721 54.99 -2.28 23.25
N VAL A 722 54.18 -2.23 22.19
CA VAL A 722 53.51 -0.99 21.77
C VAL A 722 52.43 -0.58 22.78
N ALA A 723 51.66 -1.52 23.32
CA ALA A 723 50.62 -1.23 24.30
C ALA A 723 51.19 -0.64 25.60
N ASP A 724 52.34 -1.13 26.06
CA ASP A 724 53.05 -0.63 27.24
C ASP A 724 53.59 0.81 27.04
N GLU A 725 53.77 1.25 25.79
CA GLU A 725 54.17 2.62 25.44
C GLU A 725 52.98 3.60 25.34
N LEU A 726 51.73 3.10 25.29
CA LEU A 726 50.53 3.94 25.15
C LEU A 726 50.04 4.49 26.51
N PRO A 727 49.44 5.70 26.54
CA PRO A 727 48.84 6.25 27.75
C PRO A 727 47.75 5.32 28.31
N ASN A 728 47.97 4.77 29.51
CA ASN A 728 47.02 3.95 30.29
C ASN A 728 46.10 3.05 29.45
N ALA A 729 46.70 2.21 28.60
CA ALA A 729 45.96 1.47 27.59
C ALA A 729 45.08 0.35 28.15
N ASP A 730 43.83 0.30 27.69
CA ASP A 730 42.92 -0.85 27.84
C ASP A 730 42.71 -1.53 26.48
N ARG A 731 42.64 -2.87 26.45
CA ARG A 731 42.58 -3.63 25.19
C ARG A 731 41.25 -4.36 25.03
N ILE A 732 40.66 -4.23 23.85
CA ILE A 732 39.48 -4.96 23.40
C ILE A 732 39.88 -5.77 22.15
N SER A 733 39.76 -7.09 22.22
CA SER A 733 40.14 -7.97 21.12
C SER A 733 39.49 -9.34 21.21
N GLY A 734 39.19 -9.94 20.07
CA GLY A 734 38.84 -11.35 19.93
C GLY A 734 39.98 -12.18 19.34
N ALA A 735 39.74 -13.50 19.21
CA ALA A 735 40.72 -14.39 18.58
C ALA A 735 40.89 -14.14 17.07
N ASP A 736 39.91 -13.50 16.44
CA ASP A 736 39.95 -13.02 15.06
C ASP A 736 39.13 -11.72 14.92
N ARG A 737 39.07 -11.17 13.70
CA ARG A 737 38.38 -9.91 13.42
C ARG A 737 36.89 -9.91 13.76
N TYR A 738 36.23 -11.06 13.65
CA TYR A 738 34.78 -11.18 13.88
C TYR A 738 34.50 -11.19 15.38
N LEU A 739 35.32 -11.90 16.15
CA LEU A 739 35.25 -11.87 17.61
C LEU A 739 35.72 -10.53 18.19
N THR A 740 36.62 -9.79 17.52
CA THR A 740 36.93 -8.41 17.90
C THR A 740 35.72 -7.50 17.71
N SER A 741 35.01 -7.57 16.58
CA SER A 741 33.78 -6.78 16.39
C SER A 741 32.71 -7.10 17.43
N ALA A 742 32.50 -8.39 17.75
CA ALA A 742 31.57 -8.77 18.82
C ALA A 742 32.01 -8.25 20.19
N ALA A 743 33.30 -8.34 20.53
CA ALA A 743 33.81 -7.83 21.80
C ALA A 743 33.68 -6.30 21.93
N VAL A 744 33.79 -5.56 20.83
CA VAL A 744 33.49 -4.12 20.80
C VAL A 744 32.00 -3.89 21.03
N ALA A 745 31.12 -4.61 20.32
CA ALA A 745 29.68 -4.52 20.48
C ALA A 745 29.22 -4.83 21.92
N ASP A 746 29.74 -5.89 22.53
CA ASP A 746 29.40 -6.30 23.90
C ASP A 746 29.83 -5.28 24.94
N ARG A 747 31.05 -4.74 24.78
CA ARG A 747 31.66 -3.94 25.84
C ARG A 747 31.26 -2.47 25.77
N LEU A 748 30.93 -1.99 24.57
CA LEU A 748 30.82 -0.56 24.29
C LEU A 748 29.44 -0.15 23.79
N PHE A 749 28.54 -1.10 23.50
CA PHE A 749 27.19 -0.86 22.98
C PHE A 749 26.15 -1.73 23.70
N ASP A 750 26.17 -1.75 25.03
CA ASP A 750 25.27 -2.61 25.84
C ASP A 750 23.78 -2.24 25.68
N GLY A 751 23.47 -0.97 25.37
CA GLY A 751 22.10 -0.47 25.18
C GLY A 751 21.67 -0.25 23.73
N ALA A 752 22.47 -0.65 22.74
CA ALA A 752 22.11 -0.48 21.34
C ALA A 752 20.92 -1.38 20.96
N VAL A 753 19.95 -0.82 20.25
CA VAL A 753 18.77 -1.53 19.72
C VAL A 753 18.96 -1.99 18.27
N GLU A 754 19.97 -1.42 17.61
CA GLU A 754 20.31 -1.67 16.21
C GLU A 754 21.75 -2.18 16.08
N GLY A 755 22.01 -2.89 14.99
CA GLY A 755 23.34 -3.32 14.60
C GLY A 755 23.62 -3.04 13.13
N LEU A 756 24.90 -2.87 12.78
CA LEU A 756 25.33 -2.87 11.38
C LEU A 756 26.27 -4.03 11.11
N ALA A 757 26.00 -4.77 10.04
CA ALA A 757 26.84 -5.85 9.56
C ALA A 757 27.52 -5.49 8.24
N ALA A 758 28.78 -5.88 8.10
CA ALA A 758 29.49 -5.76 6.83
C ALA A 758 30.54 -6.85 6.67
N ASN A 759 30.92 -7.14 5.42
CA ASN A 759 31.95 -8.13 5.14
C ASN A 759 33.31 -7.69 5.70
N GLY A 760 33.83 -8.44 6.68
CA GLY A 760 35.12 -8.16 7.31
C GLY A 760 36.33 -8.60 6.51
N GLN A 761 36.18 -9.26 5.35
CA GLN A 761 37.27 -9.69 4.46
C GLN A 761 37.66 -8.60 3.45
N ASN A 762 36.80 -7.59 3.28
CA ASN A 762 37.04 -6.37 2.51
C ASN A 762 36.72 -5.14 3.40
N PHE A 763 36.88 -3.92 2.89
CA PHE A 763 36.74 -2.70 3.69
C PHE A 763 35.69 -1.65 3.24
N PRO A 764 35.38 -1.45 1.93
CA PRO A 764 34.63 -0.27 1.50
C PRO A 764 33.24 -0.16 2.13
N ASP A 765 32.50 -1.26 2.15
CA ASP A 765 31.10 -1.30 2.59
C ASP A 765 30.98 -1.07 4.11
N ALA A 766 31.94 -1.59 4.88
CA ALA A 766 32.06 -1.38 6.32
C ALA A 766 32.56 0.04 6.65
N LEU A 767 33.43 0.62 5.83
CA LEU A 767 33.94 1.98 6.03
C LEU A 767 32.80 2.99 5.96
N THR A 768 31.95 2.89 4.93
CA THR A 768 30.79 3.77 4.80
C THR A 768 29.71 3.43 5.81
N GLY A 769 29.50 2.14 6.06
CA GLY A 769 28.59 1.67 7.10
C GLY A 769 28.95 2.17 8.49
N ASN A 770 30.21 2.49 8.80
CA ASN A 770 30.57 3.03 10.12
C ASN A 770 29.95 4.41 10.40
N ALA A 771 29.74 5.24 9.38
CA ALA A 771 29.04 6.51 9.56
C ALA A 771 27.56 6.28 9.91
N LEU A 772 26.91 5.35 9.21
CA LEU A 772 25.53 4.98 9.51
C LEU A 772 25.40 4.32 10.89
N ALA A 773 26.36 3.47 11.25
CA ALA A 773 26.42 2.85 12.56
C ALA A 773 26.59 3.90 13.67
N ALA A 774 27.38 4.94 13.45
CA ALA A 774 27.50 6.03 14.42
C ALA A 774 26.19 6.82 14.55
N ALA A 775 25.57 7.21 13.43
CA ALA A 775 24.30 7.92 13.41
C ALA A 775 23.16 7.16 14.11
N TYR A 776 23.24 5.83 14.16
CA TYR A 776 22.27 4.96 14.82
C TYR A 776 22.73 4.50 16.22
N GLU A 777 23.84 5.04 16.73
CA GLU A 777 24.46 4.62 17.99
C GLU A 777 24.68 3.08 18.09
N ALA A 778 24.99 2.48 16.94
CA ALA A 778 25.04 1.04 16.73
C ALA A 778 26.47 0.50 16.54
N PRO A 779 26.74 -0.76 16.92
CA PRO A 779 28.03 -1.39 16.67
C PRO A 779 28.18 -1.87 15.22
N MET A 780 29.43 -1.87 14.74
CA MET A 780 29.82 -2.52 13.49
C MET A 780 30.24 -3.98 13.73
N LEU A 781 29.36 -4.92 13.34
CA LEU A 781 29.58 -6.36 13.30
C LEU A 781 30.25 -6.78 11.98
N LEU A 782 31.37 -7.48 12.08
CA LEU A 782 32.03 -8.04 10.90
C LEU A 782 31.57 -9.47 10.64
N VAL A 783 31.26 -9.77 9.37
CA VAL A 783 30.84 -11.10 8.91
C VAL A 783 31.73 -11.62 7.78
N LYS A 784 31.68 -12.92 7.47
CA LYS A 784 32.26 -13.45 6.23
C LYS A 784 31.22 -13.38 5.12
N LYS A 785 31.67 -13.59 3.88
CA LYS A 785 30.77 -13.63 2.72
C LYS A 785 29.63 -14.63 2.88
N ASP A 786 29.96 -15.88 3.23
CA ASP A 786 29.02 -17.02 3.17
C ASP A 786 28.80 -17.69 4.55
N SER A 787 29.18 -17.04 5.65
CA SER A 787 28.99 -17.58 7.00
C SER A 787 29.13 -16.52 8.09
N VAL A 788 28.37 -16.64 9.16
CA VAL A 788 28.53 -15.84 10.38
C VAL A 788 29.24 -16.64 11.47
N ASN A 789 29.96 -15.95 12.35
CA ASN A 789 30.49 -16.55 13.57
C ASN A 789 29.37 -16.59 14.60
N SER A 790 29.13 -17.72 15.27
CA SER A 790 28.02 -17.87 16.22
C SER A 790 28.00 -16.82 17.34
N VAL A 791 29.14 -16.25 17.73
CA VAL A 791 29.18 -15.16 18.72
C VAL A 791 28.65 -13.85 18.13
N VAL A 792 28.93 -13.58 16.85
CA VAL A 792 28.40 -12.43 16.11
C VAL A 792 26.90 -12.62 15.85
N GLU A 793 26.49 -13.84 15.50
CA GLU A 793 25.08 -14.27 15.34
C GLU A 793 24.28 -13.97 16.61
N ASN A 794 24.70 -14.57 17.74
CA ASN A 794 24.04 -14.38 19.02
C ASN A 794 24.03 -12.91 19.44
N ARG A 795 25.05 -12.13 19.05
CA ARG A 795 25.07 -10.69 19.35
C ARG A 795 24.06 -9.94 18.48
N ALA A 796 23.91 -10.31 17.22
CA ALA A 796 22.95 -9.73 16.28
C ALA A 796 21.51 -9.89 16.77
N HIS A 797 21.18 -11.04 17.36
CA HIS A 797 19.83 -11.35 17.90
C HIS A 797 19.39 -10.50 19.09
N TYR A 798 20.29 -9.72 19.69
CA TYR A 798 19.90 -8.73 20.71
C TYR A 798 19.38 -7.43 20.10
N TYR A 799 19.58 -7.22 18.79
CA TYR A 799 19.14 -6.04 18.09
C TYR A 799 17.80 -6.32 17.39
N GLY A 800 16.88 -5.35 17.43
CA GLY A 800 15.62 -5.45 16.68
C GLY A 800 15.87 -5.42 15.17
N THR A 801 16.86 -4.63 14.73
CA THR A 801 17.22 -4.49 13.31
C THR A 801 18.74 -4.53 13.12
N VAL A 802 19.19 -5.40 12.21
CA VAL A 802 20.59 -5.45 11.76
C VAL A 802 20.70 -5.10 10.28
N PHE A 803 21.11 -3.86 9.99
CA PHE A 803 21.37 -3.40 8.62
C PHE A 803 22.66 -4.00 8.10
N THR A 804 22.67 -4.45 6.85
CA THR A 804 23.83 -5.07 6.21
C THR A 804 24.28 -4.26 5.00
N SER A 805 25.51 -3.74 5.06
CA SER A 805 26.15 -3.06 3.93
C SER A 805 26.87 -4.07 3.03
N GLY A 806 26.44 -4.14 1.76
CA GLY A 806 27.04 -4.97 0.73
C GLY A 806 26.04 -5.84 -0.03
N GLY A 807 26.26 -5.98 -1.35
CA GLY A 807 25.44 -6.82 -2.21
C GLY A 807 25.62 -8.32 -1.97
N THR A 808 24.79 -9.15 -2.62
CA THR A 808 24.77 -10.62 -2.45
C THR A 808 26.09 -11.32 -2.75
N GLN A 809 26.98 -10.68 -3.53
CA GLN A 809 28.31 -11.20 -3.83
C GLN A 809 29.34 -10.96 -2.71
N VAL A 810 29.02 -10.06 -1.77
CA VAL A 810 29.87 -9.63 -0.66
C VAL A 810 29.35 -10.15 0.67
N VAL A 811 28.03 -10.15 0.88
CA VAL A 811 27.35 -10.80 2.01
C VAL A 811 26.18 -11.61 1.46
N SER A 812 26.21 -12.93 1.59
CA SER A 812 25.19 -13.80 0.99
C SER A 812 23.83 -13.64 1.68
N PRO A 813 22.71 -13.98 1.01
CA PRO A 813 21.39 -13.98 1.63
C PRO A 813 21.32 -14.85 2.90
N GLU A 814 22.02 -15.99 2.92
CA GLU A 814 22.07 -16.88 4.08
C GLU A 814 22.73 -16.22 5.30
N VAL A 815 23.70 -15.32 5.07
CA VAL A 815 24.33 -14.56 6.16
C VAL A 815 23.37 -13.52 6.73
N ILE A 816 22.65 -12.78 5.88
CA ILE A 816 21.65 -11.82 6.37
C ILE A 816 20.56 -12.55 7.14
N LYS A 817 20.06 -13.65 6.58
CA LYS A 817 19.08 -14.49 7.26
C LYS A 817 19.55 -14.93 8.64
N ALA A 818 20.78 -15.45 8.76
CA ALA A 818 21.34 -15.86 10.05
C ALA A 818 21.51 -14.71 11.08
N LEU A 819 21.51 -13.44 10.66
CA LEU A 819 21.56 -12.30 11.58
C LEU A 819 20.18 -11.94 12.16
N HIS A 820 19.10 -12.51 11.59
CA HIS A 820 17.70 -12.20 11.90
C HIS A 820 16.87 -13.43 12.33
N ASP A 821 17.27 -14.64 11.94
CA ASP A 821 16.79 -15.94 12.46
C ASP A 821 17.31 -16.20 13.87
#